data_AF-A0A1M5YHI0-F1
#
_entry.id   AF-A0A1M5YHI0-F1
#
_cell.length_a   1.000
_cell.length_b   1.000
_cell.length_c   1.000
_cell.angle_alpha   90.00
_cell.angle_beta   90.00
_cell.angle_gamma   90.00
#
_symmetry.space_group_name_H-M   'P 1'
#
loop_
_entity.id
_entity.type
_entity.pdbx_description
1 polymer ?
#
loop_
_entity_poly.entity_id
_entity_poly.type
_entity_poly.pdbx_seq_one_letter_code
_entity_poly.pdbx_strand_id
1 'polypeptide(L)'
;MYSDSKSFNDIGNVSDNDHCAIKGAKVGGFRKISRTFAALSLIVMMAVNGCSGGEGSSLDVNDAGEASSGQGDVAGDKVQGLNGNTYYESKDGVSVTLSTDKLSYEDGEEVHYTLVVSNDTADYTISGKKFQYTNSDNLVAASEDSMPDEIPMLRAGESYTIEGTLIGGEGESVSPNLASASTDVSIRPYVMITYKGEEATVRCVLNLKMTEVVREFDNNDKKTASTVSVHDPSIFKDEDGKYYIVGTHITSASSDDLFDWDDRTADFRASLSDETIEKIREWNDDENGDWFGYLWAPDIIYNETMGKYCIYLSANGDNWKSNIVLLTGDSVYGPYEYAGSVVYGGFNEDTFSQTDAGVVLGTDTIPERYVTYGVDNKKWGDMYPNCIDPCVFYDQDGNLWMSYGSWSGGIFMLELDEETGLRDYNVSYETGNHSDAYFGTLVAGGAYVSGEGSYIQHIGDYYYLFISYGNLEAAGGYNIRVFRSDRPDGDYVDELGNTPYYDTYSFNYNTGIGVRLFGGYKWKTMSIGQVAQGHNSAFVDDDGKAYIVFHTRTTNGSEGHYVKIHQLFVNKEGWLVAAPYATDGETLKEDGYEISEVAGEYEVIVHDLEVDYKNLDYNKPKTITLNEDGSITGDLEGTWSLEDGSPYIELSFNEDTYSGVTVSMNIEGSSVETMTFTALGKDSQITVWGSRMVED
;
A
#
# COMPACT_ATOMS: atom_id res chain seq x y z
N MET A 1 3.41 -19.41 -39.58
CA MET A 1 4.29 -18.92 -40.68
C MET A 1 4.22 -17.40 -40.69
N TYR A 2 5.34 -16.73 -41.01
CA TYR A 2 5.49 -15.33 -41.46
C TYR A 2 4.23 -14.67 -42.06
N SER A 3 3.96 -13.37 -41.96
CA SER A 3 4.61 -12.23 -41.25
C SER A 3 3.60 -11.04 -41.21
N ASP A 4 3.87 -9.79 -40.78
CA ASP A 4 5.11 -9.03 -40.56
C ASP A 4 4.90 -7.89 -39.53
N SER A 5 5.99 -7.28 -39.05
CA SER A 5 5.97 -6.05 -38.24
C SER A 5 6.23 -4.80 -39.10
N LYS A 6 5.75 -3.62 -38.68
CA LYS A 6 6.51 -2.36 -38.85
C LYS A 6 5.99 -1.16 -38.07
N SER A 7 6.93 -0.55 -37.36
CA SER A 7 6.86 0.79 -36.78
C SER A 7 6.84 1.89 -37.86
N PHE A 8 6.33 3.06 -37.49
CA PHE A 8 6.66 4.32 -38.15
C PHE A 8 6.82 5.43 -37.11
N ASN A 9 7.98 6.08 -37.14
CA ASN A 9 8.22 7.38 -36.55
C ASN A 9 8.78 8.31 -37.63
N ASP A 10 8.71 9.61 -37.35
CA ASP A 10 9.41 10.74 -37.98
C ASP A 10 8.89 11.43 -39.27
N ILE A 11 8.41 12.66 -39.01
CA ILE A 11 8.78 13.94 -39.63
C ILE A 11 8.22 14.29 -41.02
N GLY A 12 7.47 15.42 -41.08
CA GLY A 12 7.13 16.09 -42.34
C GLY A 12 6.15 17.28 -42.23
N ASN A 13 6.61 18.42 -41.70
CA ASN A 13 5.88 19.70 -41.83
C ASN A 13 5.90 20.20 -43.29
N VAL A 14 4.82 20.86 -43.77
CA VAL A 14 4.83 22.11 -44.60
C VAL A 14 3.45 22.52 -45.19
N SER A 15 3.04 23.77 -44.89
CA SER A 15 2.17 24.75 -45.60
C SER A 15 0.78 24.43 -46.18
N ASP A 16 -0.25 25.03 -45.56
CA ASP A 16 -1.14 26.12 -46.05
C ASP A 16 -1.80 26.19 -47.46
N ASN A 17 -3.04 26.71 -47.42
CA ASN A 17 -3.92 27.26 -48.48
C ASN A 17 -4.62 26.24 -49.40
N ASP A 18 -5.95 26.28 -49.57
CA ASP A 18 -6.67 27.46 -50.10
C ASP A 18 -8.18 27.58 -49.76
N HIS A 19 -8.78 28.72 -50.14
CA HIS A 19 -10.15 29.23 -49.89
C HIS A 19 -11.34 28.29 -50.29
N CYS A 20 -12.62 28.48 -49.86
CA CYS A 20 -13.43 29.71 -50.00
C CYS A 20 -14.86 29.64 -49.37
N ALA A 21 -15.34 30.75 -48.77
CA ALA A 21 -16.72 31.30 -48.60
C ALA A 21 -17.95 30.37 -48.32
N ILE A 22 -18.98 30.75 -47.53
CA ILE A 22 -19.81 31.99 -47.63
C ILE A 22 -20.42 32.44 -46.27
N LYS A 23 -20.14 33.71 -45.91
CA LYS A 23 -20.94 34.76 -45.20
C LYS A 23 -22.09 34.42 -44.21
N GLY A 24 -22.00 34.97 -42.99
CA GLY A 24 -23.13 35.07 -42.03
C GLY A 24 -22.94 35.94 -40.76
N ALA A 25 -22.41 37.18 -40.87
CA ALA A 25 -22.46 38.30 -39.90
C ALA A 25 -22.64 38.02 -38.35
N LYS A 26 -21.60 38.20 -37.51
CA LYS A 26 -21.26 39.44 -36.71
C LYS A 26 -22.11 39.66 -35.42
N VAL A 27 -21.59 40.02 -34.22
CA VAL A 27 -20.25 40.17 -33.58
C VAL A 27 -20.45 40.00 -32.05
N GLY A 28 -19.50 39.43 -31.30
CA GLY A 28 -19.56 39.40 -29.83
C GLY A 28 -18.31 38.89 -29.08
N GLY A 29 -17.21 39.64 -29.12
CA GLY A 29 -16.09 39.60 -28.14
C GLY A 29 -15.55 38.27 -27.60
N PHE A 30 -14.47 37.74 -28.19
CA PHE A 30 -13.61 36.75 -27.53
C PHE A 30 -12.65 37.41 -26.52
N ARG A 31 -12.56 36.86 -25.30
CA ARG A 31 -11.31 36.83 -24.52
C ARG A 31 -10.95 35.37 -24.28
N LYS A 32 -9.69 35.01 -24.55
CA LYS A 32 -9.11 33.73 -24.09
C LYS A 32 -9.03 33.76 -22.57
N ILE A 33 -9.47 32.68 -21.91
CA ILE A 33 -9.03 32.29 -20.57
C ILE A 33 -8.67 30.80 -20.66
N SER A 34 -7.47 30.46 -20.20
CA SER A 34 -6.99 29.09 -20.09
C SER A 34 -7.73 28.33 -19.00
N ARG A 35 -7.98 27.04 -19.21
CA ARG A 35 -8.49 26.15 -18.16
C ARG A 35 -7.41 25.95 -17.10
N THR A 36 -7.75 26.24 -15.85
CA THR A 36 -7.11 25.68 -14.66
C THR A 36 -8.26 25.18 -13.80
N PHE A 37 -8.44 23.86 -13.74
CA PHE A 37 -9.32 23.25 -12.75
C PHE A 37 -8.52 23.16 -11.44
N ALA A 38 -9.13 23.57 -10.34
CA ALA A 38 -8.61 23.37 -9.00
C ALA A 38 -9.67 22.55 -8.25
N ALA A 39 -9.29 21.35 -7.79
CA ALA A 39 -10.07 20.61 -6.82
C ALA A 39 -10.09 21.40 -5.50
N LEU A 40 -11.23 21.43 -4.82
CA LEU A 40 -11.45 22.27 -3.64
C LEU A 40 -11.67 21.41 -2.39
N SER A 41 -10.60 20.84 -1.85
CA SER A 41 -10.64 20.15 -0.55
C SER A 41 -10.82 21.17 0.59
N LEU A 42 -11.89 21.02 1.39
CA LEU A 42 -12.30 21.99 2.39
C LEU A 42 -11.61 21.74 3.76
N ILE A 43 -10.47 22.39 4.00
CA ILE A 43 -9.78 22.32 5.31
C ILE A 43 -10.44 23.29 6.30
N VAL A 44 -10.98 22.78 7.41
CA VAL A 44 -11.46 23.58 8.55
C VAL A 44 -10.40 23.59 9.65
N MET A 45 -9.70 24.71 9.81
CA MET A 45 -8.75 24.93 10.90
C MET A 45 -9.40 25.78 12.01
N MET A 46 -9.60 25.22 13.20
CA MET A 46 -9.99 25.99 14.39
C MET A 46 -8.75 26.58 15.07
N ALA A 47 -8.69 27.90 15.18
CA ALA A 47 -7.67 28.61 15.97
C ALA A 47 -8.28 29.16 17.27
N VAL A 48 -7.87 28.61 18.41
CA VAL A 48 -8.25 29.13 19.74
C VAL A 48 -7.13 30.01 20.29
N ASN A 49 -7.32 31.33 20.22
CA ASN A 49 -6.42 32.30 20.84
C ASN A 49 -6.86 32.61 22.28
N GLY A 50 -6.09 32.17 23.27
CA GLY A 50 -6.29 32.46 24.69
C GLY A 50 -5.23 33.40 25.25
N CYS A 51 -5.50 34.71 25.28
CA CYS A 51 -4.65 35.67 25.98
C CYS A 51 -4.90 35.67 27.50
N SER A 52 -3.84 35.50 28.28
CA SER A 52 -3.77 36.04 29.65
C SER A 52 -2.32 36.34 30.03
N GLY A 53 -2.06 37.42 30.75
CA GLY A 53 -0.74 37.78 31.29
C GLY A 53 -0.84 38.20 32.75
N GLY A 54 0.29 38.16 33.47
CA GLY A 54 0.35 38.54 34.89
C GLY A 54 1.66 38.20 35.58
N GLU A 55 2.51 39.22 35.74
CA GLU A 55 3.78 39.36 36.46
C GLU A 55 4.07 38.48 37.71
N GLY A 56 5.35 38.15 37.96
CA GLY A 56 5.78 37.45 39.20
C GLY A 56 7.30 37.20 39.36
N SER A 57 8.08 38.26 39.62
CA SER A 57 9.54 38.31 39.87
C SER A 57 10.25 37.18 40.68
N SER A 58 11.47 36.78 40.26
CA SER A 58 12.78 37.13 40.91
C SER A 58 13.92 36.06 40.91
N LEU A 59 15.11 36.51 40.46
CA LEU A 59 16.49 36.19 40.88
C LEU A 59 17.16 34.82 40.58
N ASP A 60 18.17 34.91 39.70
CA ASP A 60 19.54 34.35 39.70
C ASP A 60 19.81 32.85 39.97
N VAL A 61 20.38 32.13 38.97
CA VAL A 61 21.75 31.52 39.00
C VAL A 61 22.30 31.41 37.55
N ASN A 62 23.63 31.43 37.43
CA ASN A 62 24.52 31.45 36.24
C ASN A 62 24.42 30.28 35.22
N ASP A 63 25.16 30.51 34.12
CA ASP A 63 25.71 29.59 33.11
C ASP A 63 24.74 28.90 32.12
N ALA A 64 24.78 29.38 30.88
CA ALA A 64 24.13 28.77 29.73
C ALA A 64 25.19 28.41 28.67
N GLY A 65 25.55 27.14 28.61
CA GLY A 65 26.05 26.53 27.37
C GLY A 65 24.85 26.17 26.50
N GLU A 66 24.85 26.57 25.24
CA GLU A 66 23.75 26.27 24.31
C GLU A 66 23.75 24.78 23.94
N ALA A 67 22.70 24.07 24.36
CA ALA A 67 22.34 22.77 23.82
C ALA A 67 21.06 22.95 22.99
N SER A 68 21.18 22.95 21.66
CA SER A 68 20.03 22.90 20.77
C SER A 68 19.51 21.46 20.66
N SER A 69 18.24 21.26 20.99
CA SER A 69 17.53 19.99 20.90
C SER A 69 17.60 19.38 19.50
N GLY A 70 18.01 18.10 19.42
CA GLY A 70 18.03 17.34 18.18
C GLY A 70 16.61 17.03 17.68
N GLN A 71 16.42 17.19 16.38
CA GLN A 71 15.29 16.66 15.62
C GLN A 71 15.72 15.26 15.14
N GLY A 72 14.93 14.23 15.47
CA GLY A 72 15.29 12.84 15.17
C GLY A 72 15.01 12.47 13.72
N ASP A 73 15.99 12.68 12.84
CA ASP A 73 16.06 11.95 11.58
C ASP A 73 16.46 10.49 11.88
N VAL A 74 15.88 9.54 11.15
CA VAL A 74 16.30 8.13 11.19
C VAL A 74 17.67 8.02 10.55
N ALA A 75 18.72 8.10 11.38
CA ALA A 75 20.09 8.04 10.93
C ALA A 75 20.47 6.59 10.60
N GLY A 76 20.56 6.26 9.30
CA GLY A 76 21.30 5.09 8.84
C GLY A 76 22.77 5.15 9.29
N ASP A 77 23.44 4.00 9.32
CA ASP A 77 24.76 3.79 9.94
C ASP A 77 25.89 4.69 9.39
N LYS A 78 25.94 5.93 9.89
CA LYS A 78 26.95 6.90 9.51
C LYS A 78 28.19 6.76 10.38
N VAL A 79 29.18 6.02 9.89
CA VAL A 79 30.51 5.95 10.51
C VAL A 79 31.43 6.97 9.84
N GLN A 80 32.02 7.89 10.62
CA GLN A 80 32.90 8.95 10.11
C GLN A 80 34.11 9.14 11.03
N GLY A 81 35.31 9.30 10.46
CA GLY A 81 36.53 9.53 11.22
C GLY A 81 37.65 10.20 10.43
N LEU A 82 38.44 11.03 11.10
CA LEU A 82 39.67 11.64 10.58
C LEU A 82 40.84 11.21 11.47
N ASN A 83 41.88 10.64 10.86
CA ASN A 83 43.10 10.21 11.54
C ASN A 83 44.34 10.66 10.75
N GLY A 84 44.92 11.78 11.17
CA GLY A 84 46.05 12.38 10.48
C GLY A 84 45.71 12.79 9.05
N ASN A 85 46.47 12.28 8.09
CA ASN A 85 46.33 12.49 6.65
C ASN A 85 45.29 11.58 5.99
N THR A 86 44.44 10.88 6.75
CA THR A 86 43.42 9.97 6.23
C THR A 86 42.05 10.24 6.84
N TYR A 87 41.04 10.30 5.98
CA TYR A 87 39.62 10.44 6.31
C TYR A 87 38.87 9.19 5.84
N TYR A 88 37.90 8.75 6.63
CA TYR A 88 36.96 7.69 6.29
C TYR A 88 35.51 8.14 6.60
N GLU A 89 34.59 7.85 5.69
CA GLU A 89 33.15 7.97 5.90
C GLU A 89 32.44 6.80 5.21
N SER A 90 31.57 6.12 5.94
CA SER A 90 30.59 5.18 5.37
C SER A 90 29.19 5.71 5.57
N LYS A 91 28.35 5.60 4.53
CA LYS A 91 26.95 6.00 4.52
C LYS A 91 26.18 5.21 3.47
N ASP A 92 24.99 4.71 3.82
CA ASP A 92 24.03 4.05 2.91
C ASP A 92 24.65 2.91 2.06
N GLY A 93 25.50 2.09 2.67
CA GLY A 93 26.21 1.00 1.97
C GLY A 93 27.41 1.45 1.12
N VAL A 94 27.88 2.69 1.28
CA VAL A 94 28.97 3.27 0.49
C VAL A 94 30.07 3.81 1.38
N SER A 95 31.27 3.24 1.32
CA SER A 95 32.43 3.76 2.03
C SER A 95 33.39 4.55 1.13
N VAL A 96 33.96 5.60 1.71
CA VAL A 96 34.87 6.53 1.05
C VAL A 96 36.06 6.80 1.96
N THR A 97 37.25 6.57 1.43
CA THR A 97 38.52 6.91 2.08
C THR A 97 39.24 7.99 1.28
N LEU A 98 39.58 9.13 1.88
CA LEU A 98 40.44 10.14 1.27
C LEU A 98 41.74 10.23 2.08
N SER A 99 42.89 10.16 1.42
CA SER A 99 44.19 10.32 2.06
C SER A 99 45.16 11.14 1.24
N THR A 100 46.15 11.76 1.88
CA THR A 100 47.32 12.39 1.24
C THR A 100 48.60 11.65 1.60
N ASP A 101 49.65 11.71 0.76
CA ASP A 101 50.91 10.99 1.00
C ASP A 101 51.65 11.44 2.28
N LYS A 102 51.41 12.68 2.74
CA LYS A 102 52.00 13.29 3.94
C LYS A 102 50.99 14.16 4.69
N LEU A 103 51.39 14.57 5.89
CA LEU A 103 50.73 15.58 6.73
C LEU A 103 51.28 17.00 6.53
N SER A 104 52.48 17.16 5.96
CA SER A 104 53.16 18.44 5.85
C SER A 104 54.00 18.51 4.57
N TYR A 105 53.98 19.68 3.93
CA TYR A 105 54.56 19.95 2.61
C TYR A 105 55.24 21.33 2.55
N GLU A 106 56.35 21.41 1.81
CA GLU A 106 57.10 22.65 1.58
C GLU A 106 56.55 23.48 0.40
N ASP A 107 57.00 24.72 0.26
CA ASP A 107 56.57 25.64 -0.83
C ASP A 107 56.96 25.09 -2.23
N GLY A 108 55.95 24.71 -3.01
CA GLY A 108 56.13 24.12 -4.35
C GLY A 108 56.28 22.60 -4.35
N GLU A 109 56.07 21.93 -3.22
CA GLU A 109 55.97 20.46 -3.16
C GLU A 109 54.63 19.97 -3.70
N GLU A 110 54.63 18.84 -4.40
CA GLU A 110 53.41 18.18 -4.88
C GLU A 110 52.69 17.45 -3.73
N VAL A 111 51.40 17.69 -3.58
CA VAL A 111 50.51 16.97 -2.65
C VAL A 111 49.84 15.85 -3.44
N HIS A 112 50.24 14.61 -3.21
CA HIS A 112 49.59 13.46 -3.82
C HIS A 112 48.43 13.00 -2.92
N TYR A 113 47.25 12.81 -3.52
CA TYR A 113 46.08 12.30 -2.81
C TYR A 113 45.57 11.01 -3.46
N THR A 114 45.00 10.15 -2.62
CA THR A 114 44.33 8.91 -2.99
C THR A 114 42.93 8.93 -2.41
N LEU A 115 41.93 8.77 -3.27
CA LEU A 115 40.51 8.63 -2.91
C LEU A 115 40.04 7.23 -3.33
N VAL A 116 39.55 6.44 -2.37
CA VAL A 116 38.93 5.15 -2.62
C VAL A 116 37.44 5.27 -2.36
N VAL A 117 36.61 4.80 -3.30
CA VAL A 117 35.15 4.68 -3.14
C VAL A 117 34.79 3.20 -3.34
N SER A 118 34.10 2.62 -2.36
CA SER A 118 33.68 1.21 -2.36
C SER A 118 32.17 1.10 -2.32
N ASN A 119 31.64 0.11 -3.04
CA ASN A 119 30.26 -0.32 -2.89
C ASN A 119 30.20 -1.50 -1.92
N ASP A 120 29.69 -1.25 -0.71
CA ASP A 120 29.63 -2.24 0.37
C ASP A 120 28.22 -2.87 0.50
N THR A 121 27.28 -2.55 -0.40
CA THR A 121 25.92 -3.14 -0.47
C THR A 121 25.73 -4.01 -1.73
N ALA A 122 24.89 -5.04 -1.62
CA ALA A 122 24.43 -5.85 -2.75
C ALA A 122 23.21 -5.25 -3.47
N ASP A 123 22.50 -4.32 -2.84
CA ASP A 123 21.18 -3.84 -3.27
C ASP A 123 21.26 -2.75 -4.34
N TYR A 124 22.43 -2.13 -4.50
CA TYR A 124 22.64 -1.02 -5.42
C TYR A 124 23.93 -1.18 -6.22
N THR A 125 23.93 -0.69 -7.44
CA THR A 125 25.13 -0.28 -8.16
C THR A 125 25.37 1.21 -7.97
N ILE A 126 26.65 1.61 -7.90
CA ILE A 126 27.06 2.98 -7.58
C ILE A 126 27.75 3.59 -8.80
N SER A 127 27.44 4.83 -9.15
CA SER A 127 28.22 5.61 -10.13
C SER A 127 28.26 7.08 -9.76
N GLY A 128 29.32 7.80 -10.12
CA GLY A 128 29.52 9.18 -9.65
C GLY A 128 29.91 10.13 -10.78
N LYS A 129 29.48 11.39 -10.69
CA LYS A 129 30.00 12.50 -11.51
C LYS A 129 30.17 13.77 -10.67
N LYS A 130 31.17 14.57 -11.06
CA LYS A 130 31.49 15.93 -10.58
C LYS A 130 32.18 15.98 -9.22
N PHE A 131 33.42 16.47 -9.24
CA PHE A 131 34.24 16.72 -8.07
C PHE A 131 34.35 18.25 -7.85
N GLN A 132 34.35 18.71 -6.60
CA GLN A 132 34.67 20.10 -6.27
C GLN A 132 35.60 20.16 -5.06
N TYR A 133 36.71 20.87 -5.24
CA TYR A 133 37.80 20.99 -4.27
C TYR A 133 37.79 22.39 -3.66
N THR A 134 37.41 22.48 -2.39
CA THR A 134 37.55 23.73 -1.62
C THR A 134 38.93 23.75 -0.96
N ASN A 135 39.94 24.11 -1.74
CA ASN A 135 41.24 24.43 -1.20
C ASN A 135 41.21 25.89 -0.76
N SER A 136 41.55 26.16 0.51
CA SER A 136 41.96 27.50 0.96
C SER A 136 43.13 27.98 0.10
N ASP A 137 43.03 29.19 -0.48
CA ASP A 137 43.88 30.06 -1.36
C ASP A 137 45.32 29.64 -1.81
N ASN A 138 45.73 28.39 -1.60
CA ASN A 138 47.10 27.90 -1.54
C ASN A 138 47.32 26.59 -2.33
N LEU A 139 46.28 25.89 -2.81
CA LEU A 139 46.40 24.63 -3.57
C LEU A 139 45.42 24.57 -4.76
N VAL A 140 45.87 24.05 -5.90
CA VAL A 140 45.09 23.80 -7.12
C VAL A 140 45.49 22.47 -7.77
N ALA A 141 44.70 21.97 -8.73
CA ALA A 141 45.05 20.77 -9.51
C ALA A 141 46.35 20.96 -10.32
N ALA A 142 47.19 19.93 -10.41
CA ALA A 142 48.35 19.95 -11.30
C ALA A 142 47.98 19.84 -12.79
N SER A 143 46.85 19.19 -13.10
CA SER A 143 46.27 19.05 -14.44
C SER A 143 44.78 18.73 -14.36
N GLU A 144 44.06 18.78 -15.48
CA GLU A 144 42.68 18.27 -15.58
C GLU A 144 42.61 16.77 -15.19
N ASP A 145 43.56 15.96 -15.68
CA ASP A 145 43.68 14.53 -15.33
C ASP A 145 43.98 14.27 -13.83
N SER A 146 44.45 15.28 -13.09
CA SER A 146 44.70 15.18 -11.64
C SER A 146 43.43 15.25 -10.79
N MET A 147 42.27 15.38 -11.43
CA MET A 147 40.94 15.44 -10.82
C MET A 147 39.92 14.74 -11.73
N PRO A 148 39.91 13.39 -11.81
CA PRO A 148 38.98 12.68 -12.68
C PRO A 148 37.53 12.94 -12.23
N ASP A 149 36.67 13.29 -13.18
CA ASP A 149 35.31 13.79 -12.91
C ASP A 149 34.23 12.71 -12.83
N GLU A 150 34.57 11.44 -13.08
CA GLU A 150 33.64 10.31 -13.15
C GLU A 150 34.15 9.07 -12.39
N ILE A 151 33.23 8.38 -11.71
CA ILE A 151 33.45 7.05 -11.13
C ILE A 151 32.64 6.05 -11.96
N PRO A 152 33.24 4.94 -12.45
CA PRO A 152 32.52 3.92 -13.22
C PRO A 152 31.44 3.24 -12.36
N MET A 153 30.56 2.47 -13.00
CA MET A 153 29.58 1.67 -12.26
C MET A 153 30.30 0.62 -11.40
N LEU A 154 30.09 0.66 -10.08
CA LEU A 154 30.60 -0.30 -9.10
C LEU A 154 29.47 -1.23 -8.66
N ARG A 155 29.72 -2.54 -8.74
CA ARG A 155 28.88 -3.61 -8.19
C ARG A 155 29.26 -3.88 -6.73
N ALA A 156 28.47 -4.72 -6.06
CA ALA A 156 28.72 -5.16 -4.69
C ALA A 156 30.17 -5.64 -4.49
N GLY A 157 30.84 -5.11 -3.47
CA GLY A 157 32.24 -5.40 -3.14
C GLY A 157 33.29 -4.81 -4.10
N GLU A 158 32.89 -4.11 -5.17
CA GLU A 158 33.83 -3.41 -6.05
C GLU A 158 34.23 -2.05 -5.45
N SER A 159 35.50 -1.68 -5.65
CA SER A 159 36.03 -0.38 -5.26
C SER A 159 36.78 0.27 -6.41
N TYR A 160 36.74 1.61 -6.46
CA TYR A 160 37.46 2.42 -7.42
C TYR A 160 38.42 3.36 -6.70
N THR A 161 39.67 3.39 -7.18
CA THR A 161 40.72 4.25 -6.64
C THR A 161 41.01 5.37 -7.63
N ILE A 162 40.97 6.60 -7.13
CA ILE A 162 41.37 7.82 -7.81
C ILE A 162 42.67 8.30 -7.15
N GLU A 163 43.69 8.56 -7.97
CA GLU A 163 44.93 9.19 -7.55
C GLU A 163 45.08 10.52 -8.29
N GLY A 164 45.59 11.54 -7.61
CA GLY A 164 45.81 12.84 -8.23
C GLY A 164 46.82 13.70 -7.47
N THR A 165 47.20 14.82 -8.10
CA THR A 165 48.22 15.73 -7.59
C THR A 165 47.69 17.16 -7.48
N LEU A 166 47.92 17.78 -6.33
CA LEU A 166 47.71 19.21 -6.10
C LEU A 166 49.05 19.94 -5.99
N ILE A 167 49.08 21.19 -6.42
CA ILE A 167 50.25 22.08 -6.40
C ILE A 167 49.87 23.45 -5.83
N GLY A 168 50.87 24.21 -5.37
CA GLY A 168 50.66 25.58 -4.87
C GLY A 168 50.06 26.53 -5.92
N GLY A 169 48.95 27.21 -5.59
CA GLY A 169 48.35 28.20 -6.48
C GLY A 169 47.15 28.95 -5.90
N GLU A 170 46.93 30.18 -6.38
CA GLU A 170 45.77 31.02 -6.06
C GLU A 170 44.52 30.50 -6.78
N GLY A 171 43.68 29.73 -6.10
CA GLY A 171 42.37 29.28 -6.58
C GLY A 171 41.22 30.05 -5.93
N GLU A 172 40.12 30.27 -6.67
CA GLU A 172 38.88 30.80 -6.05
C GLU A 172 38.22 29.73 -5.17
N SER A 173 37.83 30.09 -3.94
CA SER A 173 37.14 29.21 -3.00
C SER A 173 35.67 28.98 -3.38
N VAL A 174 35.45 28.13 -4.40
CA VAL A 174 34.11 27.74 -4.85
C VAL A 174 33.49 26.73 -3.87
N SER A 175 32.54 27.19 -3.04
CA SER A 175 31.72 26.29 -2.23
C SER A 175 30.70 25.52 -3.09
N PRO A 176 30.74 24.17 -3.16
CA PRO A 176 29.72 23.37 -3.83
C PRO A 176 28.35 23.52 -3.18
N ASN A 177 27.51 24.39 -3.75
CA ASN A 177 26.06 24.30 -3.59
C ASN A 177 25.53 23.25 -4.57
N LEU A 178 25.42 22.01 -4.09
CA LEU A 178 24.80 20.89 -4.79
C LEU A 178 23.74 20.26 -3.89
N ALA A 179 22.50 20.23 -4.37
CA ALA A 179 21.41 19.48 -3.76
C ALA A 179 21.46 18.04 -4.27
N SER A 180 21.24 17.08 -3.37
CA SER A 180 21.06 15.66 -3.69
C SER A 180 19.61 15.35 -4.05
N ALA A 181 19.38 14.43 -4.99
CA ALA A 181 18.09 13.77 -5.13
C ALA A 181 17.92 12.67 -4.08
N SER A 182 16.71 12.13 -3.92
CA SER A 182 16.41 11.05 -2.95
C SER A 182 17.10 9.71 -3.27
N THR A 183 17.63 9.53 -4.48
CA THR A 183 18.35 8.32 -4.92
C THR A 183 19.88 8.47 -4.94
N ASP A 184 20.40 9.61 -4.48
CA ASP A 184 21.84 9.92 -4.53
C ASP A 184 22.43 10.00 -3.12
N VAL A 185 23.54 9.30 -2.88
CA VAL A 185 24.31 9.47 -1.64
C VAL A 185 25.35 10.59 -1.82
N SER A 186 25.36 11.54 -0.88
CA SER A 186 26.30 12.67 -0.87
C SER A 186 27.32 12.51 0.26
N ILE A 187 28.59 12.34 -0.08
CA ILE A 187 29.71 12.11 0.85
C ILE A 187 30.77 13.21 0.63
N ARG A 188 31.33 13.78 1.71
CA ARG A 188 32.11 15.04 1.64
C ARG A 188 33.46 14.93 2.35
N PRO A 189 34.35 14.04 1.88
CA PRO A 189 35.56 13.71 2.61
C PRO A 189 36.55 14.88 2.60
N TYR A 190 37.28 15.05 3.69
CA TYR A 190 38.28 16.10 3.85
C TYR A 190 39.45 15.64 4.71
N VAL A 191 40.67 16.06 4.38
CA VAL A 191 41.86 15.93 5.24
C VAL A 191 42.52 17.27 5.45
N MET A 192 43.08 17.47 6.64
CA MET A 192 43.83 18.68 7.00
C MET A 192 45.33 18.39 6.87
N ILE A 193 46.04 19.27 6.18
CA ILE A 193 47.50 19.18 5.99
C ILE A 193 48.14 20.54 6.28
N THR A 194 49.44 20.55 6.54
CA THR A 194 50.25 21.77 6.58
C THR A 194 50.92 21.96 5.23
N TYR A 195 50.70 23.09 4.56
CA TYR A 195 51.38 23.45 3.32
C TYR A 195 52.07 24.81 3.52
N LYS A 196 53.38 24.90 3.27
CA LYS A 196 54.18 26.13 3.48
C LYS A 196 54.16 26.67 4.93
N GLY A 197 53.80 25.82 5.89
CA GLY A 197 53.64 26.20 7.30
C GLY A 197 52.28 26.80 7.66
N GLU A 198 51.33 26.84 6.72
CA GLU A 198 49.92 27.22 6.93
C GLU A 198 49.03 25.97 6.87
N GLU A 199 47.86 26.00 7.52
CA GLU A 199 46.88 24.92 7.39
C GLU A 199 46.18 25.01 6.02
N ALA A 200 46.07 23.86 5.35
CA ALA A 200 45.31 23.70 4.12
C ALA A 200 44.38 22.48 4.23
N THR A 201 43.23 22.55 3.57
CA THR A 201 42.27 21.44 3.50
C THR A 201 42.28 20.85 2.09
N VAL A 202 42.44 19.53 1.98
CA VAL A 202 42.12 18.79 0.76
C VAL A 202 40.72 18.21 0.95
N ARG A 203 39.76 18.62 0.12
CA ARG A 203 38.35 18.22 0.24
C ARG A 203 37.79 17.76 -1.09
N CYS A 204 36.91 16.77 -1.07
CA CYS A 204 36.06 16.40 -2.18
C CYS A 204 34.57 16.51 -1.79
N VAL A 205 33.70 16.57 -2.78
CA VAL A 205 32.25 16.33 -2.65
C VAL A 205 31.87 15.32 -3.71
N LEU A 206 31.45 14.14 -3.27
CA LEU A 206 30.94 13.05 -4.09
C LEU A 206 29.42 13.09 -4.03
N ASN A 207 28.76 13.08 -5.20
CA ASN A 207 27.35 12.72 -5.30
C ASN A 207 27.31 11.46 -6.17
N LEU A 208 26.94 10.35 -5.54
CA LEU A 208 26.97 9.03 -6.14
C LEU A 208 25.51 8.61 -6.36
N LYS A 209 25.16 8.38 -7.63
CA LYS A 209 23.86 7.85 -8.02
C LYS A 209 23.81 6.37 -7.63
N MET A 210 22.90 6.02 -6.74
CA MET A 210 22.54 4.64 -6.44
C MET A 210 21.54 4.17 -7.51
N THR A 211 21.76 2.99 -8.10
CA THR A 211 20.82 2.34 -9.01
C THR A 211 20.56 0.93 -8.51
N GLU A 212 19.33 0.69 -8.05
CA GLU A 212 18.90 -0.55 -7.42
C GLU A 212 19.12 -1.77 -8.31
N VAL A 213 19.59 -2.86 -7.72
CA VAL A 213 19.79 -4.15 -8.38
C VAL A 213 18.50 -4.95 -8.30
N VAL A 214 17.81 -5.06 -9.44
CA VAL A 214 16.68 -5.98 -9.60
C VAL A 214 17.23 -7.32 -10.08
N ARG A 215 16.90 -8.42 -9.41
CA ARG A 215 17.20 -9.78 -9.88
C ARG A 215 16.33 -10.07 -11.11
N GLU A 216 16.94 -10.40 -12.24
CA GLU A 216 16.22 -10.85 -13.44
C GLU A 216 16.37 -12.35 -13.62
N PHE A 217 15.26 -13.02 -13.91
CA PHE A 217 15.24 -14.42 -14.35
C PHE A 217 15.74 -14.59 -15.79
N ASP A 218 16.17 -15.81 -16.13
CA ASP A 218 16.47 -16.15 -17.51
C ASP A 218 15.18 -16.11 -18.36
N ASN A 219 15.28 -15.75 -19.65
CA ASN A 219 14.08 -15.51 -20.47
C ASN A 219 13.22 -16.77 -20.72
N ASN A 220 13.73 -17.97 -20.43
CA ASN A 220 12.96 -19.21 -20.49
C ASN A 220 12.13 -19.45 -19.23
N ASP A 221 12.55 -18.86 -18.10
CA ASP A 221 11.92 -19.04 -16.79
C ASP A 221 11.00 -17.85 -16.43
N LYS A 222 11.01 -16.76 -17.20
CA LYS A 222 10.06 -15.65 -17.05
C LYS A 222 8.63 -16.11 -17.36
N LYS A 223 7.71 -15.84 -16.43
CA LYS A 223 6.27 -16.13 -16.54
C LYS A 223 5.48 -14.82 -16.36
N THR A 224 4.46 -14.61 -17.19
CA THR A 224 3.65 -13.38 -17.19
C THR A 224 2.18 -13.74 -17.03
N ALA A 225 1.52 -13.14 -16.05
CA ALA A 225 0.07 -13.21 -15.87
C ALA A 225 -0.66 -12.17 -16.75
N SER A 226 -1.81 -12.53 -17.29
CA SER A 226 -2.75 -11.61 -17.93
C SER A 226 -3.53 -10.87 -16.85
N THR A 227 -3.03 -9.71 -16.41
CA THR A 227 -3.64 -8.91 -15.35
C THR A 227 -4.75 -7.99 -15.85
N VAL A 228 -5.67 -7.64 -14.94
CA VAL A 228 -6.84 -6.77 -15.18
C VAL A 228 -6.93 -5.66 -14.15
N SER A 229 -7.55 -4.54 -14.53
CA SER A 229 -7.81 -3.38 -13.67
C SER A 229 -9.27 -3.34 -13.23
N VAL A 230 -9.63 -4.19 -12.26
CA VAL A 230 -10.89 -4.11 -11.52
C VAL A 230 -10.58 -3.46 -10.17
N HIS A 231 -11.28 -2.38 -9.83
CA HIS A 231 -11.18 -1.72 -8.52
C HIS A 231 -12.24 -2.33 -7.62
N ASP A 232 -11.93 -2.53 -6.34
CA ASP A 232 -12.84 -3.17 -5.36
C ASP A 232 -13.38 -4.53 -5.85
N PRO A 233 -12.51 -5.52 -6.15
CA PRO A 233 -12.92 -6.78 -6.76
C PRO A 233 -13.60 -7.72 -5.74
N SER A 234 -14.90 -7.97 -5.91
CA SER A 234 -15.57 -9.11 -5.27
C SER A 234 -15.54 -10.35 -6.15
N ILE A 235 -15.07 -11.47 -5.58
CA ILE A 235 -14.84 -12.77 -6.20
C ILE A 235 -16.06 -13.69 -6.08
N PHE A 236 -16.41 -14.36 -7.17
CA PHE A 236 -17.45 -15.38 -7.19
C PHE A 236 -17.06 -16.52 -8.12
N LYS A 237 -17.26 -17.76 -7.68
CA LYS A 237 -17.08 -18.96 -8.49
C LYS A 237 -18.45 -19.49 -8.89
N ASP A 238 -18.68 -19.67 -10.19
CA ASP A 238 -19.96 -20.17 -10.71
C ASP A 238 -19.96 -21.71 -10.83
N GLU A 239 -21.14 -22.31 -10.99
CA GLU A 239 -21.33 -23.76 -11.17
C GLU A 239 -20.60 -24.32 -12.41
N ASP A 240 -20.20 -23.48 -13.37
CA ASP A 240 -19.39 -23.87 -14.53
C ASP A 240 -17.90 -24.07 -14.19
N GLY A 241 -17.48 -23.70 -12.98
CA GLY A 241 -16.11 -23.78 -12.47
C GLY A 241 -15.25 -22.54 -12.73
N LYS A 242 -15.80 -21.49 -13.37
CA LYS A 242 -15.12 -20.23 -13.66
C LYS A 242 -15.13 -19.29 -12.45
N TYR A 243 -14.02 -18.58 -12.28
CA TYR A 243 -13.92 -17.46 -11.35
C TYR A 243 -14.30 -16.16 -12.05
N TYR A 244 -15.07 -15.33 -11.36
CA TYR A 244 -15.53 -14.03 -11.79
C TYR A 244 -15.18 -13.00 -10.74
N ILE A 245 -14.76 -11.82 -11.18
CA ILE A 245 -14.70 -10.64 -10.31
C ILE A 245 -15.61 -9.56 -10.85
N VAL A 246 -16.36 -8.91 -9.97
CA VAL A 246 -17.09 -7.67 -10.23
C VAL A 246 -16.47 -6.56 -9.39
N GLY A 247 -16.55 -5.32 -9.85
CA GLY A 247 -15.96 -4.20 -9.13
C GLY A 247 -16.52 -2.84 -9.51
N THR A 248 -16.00 -1.83 -8.81
CA THR A 248 -16.34 -0.42 -8.95
C THR A 248 -16.31 0.05 -10.42
N HIS A 249 -17.20 0.99 -10.74
CA HIS A 249 -17.50 1.48 -12.08
C HIS A 249 -18.12 0.45 -13.02
N ILE A 250 -18.76 -0.60 -12.48
CA ILE A 250 -19.30 -1.73 -13.25
C ILE A 250 -18.17 -2.30 -14.13
N THR A 251 -17.06 -2.62 -13.49
CA THR A 251 -15.93 -3.35 -14.09
C THR A 251 -16.03 -4.82 -13.73
N SER A 252 -15.52 -5.70 -14.58
CA SER A 252 -15.51 -7.14 -14.31
C SER A 252 -14.41 -7.83 -15.10
N ALA A 253 -13.98 -8.98 -14.60
CA ALA A 253 -13.13 -9.93 -15.31
C ALA A 253 -13.53 -11.37 -14.95
N SER A 254 -12.97 -12.33 -15.68
CA SER A 254 -13.15 -13.76 -15.39
C SER A 254 -11.86 -14.55 -15.66
N SER A 255 -11.65 -15.64 -14.93
CA SER A 255 -10.47 -16.51 -15.04
C SER A 255 -10.86 -17.99 -14.94
N ASP A 256 -10.10 -18.87 -15.60
CA ASP A 256 -10.21 -20.33 -15.46
C ASP A 256 -9.24 -20.90 -14.39
N ASP A 257 -8.27 -20.10 -13.90
CA ASP A 257 -7.14 -20.58 -13.09
C ASP A 257 -6.65 -19.60 -11.99
N LEU A 258 -7.36 -18.49 -11.78
CA LEU A 258 -7.00 -17.36 -10.89
C LEU A 258 -5.73 -16.58 -11.30
N PHE A 259 -5.04 -16.99 -12.37
CA PHE A 259 -3.76 -16.40 -12.80
C PHE A 259 -3.92 -15.54 -14.05
N ASP A 260 -4.55 -16.08 -15.10
CA ASP A 260 -4.85 -15.35 -16.33
C ASP A 260 -6.31 -14.85 -16.34
N TRP A 261 -6.50 -13.54 -16.50
CA TRP A 261 -7.82 -12.88 -16.42
C TRP A 261 -8.23 -12.23 -17.75
N ASP A 262 -9.44 -12.54 -18.21
CA ASP A 262 -10.13 -11.86 -19.32
C ASP A 262 -10.91 -10.65 -18.79
N ASP A 263 -10.79 -9.46 -19.40
CA ASP A 263 -11.70 -8.34 -19.13
C ASP A 263 -13.12 -8.63 -19.63
N ARG A 264 -14.11 -8.40 -18.76
CA ARG A 264 -15.54 -8.62 -18.97
C ARG A 264 -16.38 -7.38 -18.66
N THR A 265 -15.75 -6.21 -18.53
CA THR A 265 -16.40 -4.92 -18.25
C THR A 265 -17.47 -4.58 -19.28
N ALA A 266 -17.27 -4.94 -20.56
CA ALA A 266 -18.27 -4.73 -21.60
C ALA A 266 -19.51 -5.61 -21.43
N ASP A 267 -19.33 -6.87 -21.01
CA ASP A 267 -20.42 -7.83 -20.77
C ASP A 267 -21.22 -7.40 -19.53
N PHE A 268 -20.55 -7.06 -18.43
CA PHE A 268 -21.21 -6.58 -17.20
C PHE A 268 -21.96 -5.27 -17.43
N ARG A 269 -21.41 -4.28 -18.15
CA ARG A 269 -22.14 -3.04 -18.47
C ARG A 269 -23.33 -3.25 -19.40
N ALA A 270 -23.26 -4.21 -20.31
CA ALA A 270 -24.37 -4.56 -21.19
C ALA A 270 -25.54 -5.29 -20.46
N SER A 271 -25.29 -5.81 -19.25
CA SER A 271 -26.30 -6.46 -18.43
C SER A 271 -27.34 -5.50 -17.82
N LEU A 272 -27.01 -4.21 -17.72
CA LEU A 272 -27.84 -3.18 -17.09
C LEU A 272 -28.64 -2.39 -18.15
N SER A 273 -29.96 -2.38 -18.02
CA SER A 273 -30.83 -1.56 -18.88
C SER A 273 -30.87 -0.10 -18.41
N ASP A 274 -31.20 0.84 -19.30
CA ASP A 274 -31.41 2.25 -18.93
C ASP A 274 -32.47 2.40 -17.80
N GLU A 275 -33.52 1.57 -17.79
CA GLU A 275 -34.55 1.57 -16.73
C GLU A 275 -34.01 1.01 -15.39
N THR A 276 -33.21 -0.07 -15.44
CA THR A 276 -32.51 -0.60 -14.25
C THR A 276 -31.62 0.50 -13.67
N ILE A 277 -30.84 1.14 -14.54
CA ILE A 277 -29.92 2.21 -14.21
C ILE A 277 -30.64 3.40 -13.59
N GLU A 278 -31.76 3.88 -14.16
CA GLU A 278 -32.55 4.99 -13.61
C GLU A 278 -33.07 4.69 -12.18
N LYS A 279 -33.54 3.46 -11.92
CA LYS A 279 -34.00 3.04 -10.58
C LYS A 279 -32.88 3.03 -9.54
N ILE A 280 -31.68 2.58 -9.93
CA ILE A 280 -30.52 2.57 -9.02
C ILE A 280 -30.19 3.98 -8.51
N ARG A 281 -30.38 5.02 -9.34
CA ARG A 281 -30.05 6.43 -8.98
C ARG A 281 -31.18 7.20 -8.30
N GLU A 282 -32.31 6.57 -7.99
CA GLU A 282 -33.51 7.31 -7.52
C GLU A 282 -33.26 8.01 -6.17
N TRP A 283 -32.38 7.47 -5.32
CA TRP A 283 -32.07 8.04 -4.01
C TRP A 283 -30.99 9.13 -4.04
N ASN A 284 -29.93 8.96 -4.82
CA ASN A 284 -28.66 9.63 -4.53
C ASN A 284 -28.55 11.05 -5.08
N ASP A 285 -27.67 11.85 -4.47
CA ASP A 285 -27.27 13.16 -5.01
C ASP A 285 -25.88 13.03 -5.66
N ASP A 286 -25.82 13.26 -6.98
CA ASP A 286 -24.60 13.35 -7.79
C ASP A 286 -24.59 14.68 -8.56
N GLU A 287 -23.56 15.52 -8.37
CA GLU A 287 -23.34 16.76 -9.13
C GLU A 287 -22.65 16.53 -10.49
N ASN A 288 -22.11 15.32 -10.73
CA ASN A 288 -21.42 14.93 -11.95
C ASN A 288 -22.37 14.29 -12.98
N GLY A 289 -21.85 14.10 -14.20
CA GLY A 289 -22.61 13.59 -15.34
C GLY A 289 -22.28 12.15 -15.75
N ASP A 290 -21.31 11.51 -15.09
CA ASP A 290 -20.90 10.12 -15.36
C ASP A 290 -21.15 9.25 -14.13
N TRP A 291 -22.33 8.66 -14.12
CA TRP A 291 -22.83 7.85 -13.02
C TRP A 291 -22.10 6.52 -12.84
N PHE A 292 -21.40 5.99 -13.85
CA PHE A 292 -20.51 4.85 -13.58
C PHE A 292 -19.42 5.26 -12.57
N GLY A 293 -19.10 6.55 -12.46
CA GLY A 293 -18.30 7.13 -11.39
C GLY A 293 -18.88 7.05 -9.97
N TYR A 294 -20.15 6.65 -9.79
CA TYR A 294 -20.86 6.56 -8.49
C TYR A 294 -21.45 5.16 -8.20
N LEU A 295 -21.20 4.18 -9.07
CA LEU A 295 -21.54 2.78 -8.85
C LEU A 295 -20.32 2.02 -8.34
N TRP A 296 -20.29 1.74 -7.04
CA TRP A 296 -19.09 1.28 -6.33
C TRP A 296 -19.30 -0.08 -5.66
N ALA A 297 -18.18 -0.77 -5.39
CA ALA A 297 -18.05 -1.96 -4.57
C ALA A 297 -19.26 -2.91 -4.68
N PRO A 298 -19.54 -3.48 -5.86
CA PRO A 298 -20.53 -4.52 -5.99
C PRO A 298 -20.03 -5.82 -5.34
N ASP A 299 -20.89 -6.47 -4.57
CA ASP A 299 -20.74 -7.87 -4.23
C ASP A 299 -21.71 -8.73 -5.03
N ILE A 300 -21.38 -10.01 -5.27
CA ILE A 300 -22.16 -10.95 -6.07
C ILE A 300 -22.23 -12.32 -5.41
N ILE A 301 -23.45 -12.82 -5.25
CA ILE A 301 -23.73 -14.13 -4.67
C ILE A 301 -24.84 -14.83 -5.46
N TYR A 302 -24.83 -16.16 -5.48
CA TYR A 302 -25.97 -16.93 -5.96
C TYR A 302 -26.93 -17.20 -4.79
N ASN A 303 -28.17 -16.73 -4.90
CA ASN A 303 -29.23 -17.06 -3.94
C ASN A 303 -29.96 -18.32 -4.42
N GLU A 304 -29.78 -19.43 -3.69
CA GLU A 304 -30.36 -20.74 -4.03
C GLU A 304 -31.90 -20.74 -3.97
N THR A 305 -32.49 -20.05 -2.99
CA THR A 305 -33.95 -19.98 -2.77
C THR A 305 -34.65 -19.26 -3.91
N MET A 306 -34.07 -18.16 -4.38
CA MET A 306 -34.54 -17.39 -5.54
C MET A 306 -34.19 -18.07 -6.87
N GLY A 307 -33.10 -18.85 -6.90
CA GLY A 307 -32.49 -19.37 -8.13
C GLY A 307 -31.91 -18.25 -9.00
N LYS A 308 -31.24 -17.26 -8.38
CA LYS A 308 -30.81 -16.01 -9.02
C LYS A 308 -29.40 -15.59 -8.60
N TYR A 309 -28.66 -15.04 -9.55
CA TYR A 309 -27.47 -14.25 -9.27
C TYR A 309 -27.93 -12.90 -8.72
N CYS A 310 -27.40 -12.53 -7.56
CA CYS A 310 -27.76 -11.34 -6.81
C CYS A 310 -26.52 -10.45 -6.72
N ILE A 311 -26.62 -9.23 -7.24
CA ILE A 311 -25.60 -8.19 -7.09
C ILE A 311 -26.09 -7.16 -6.08
N TYR A 312 -25.30 -6.95 -5.03
CA TYR A 312 -25.49 -5.89 -4.05
C TYR A 312 -24.55 -4.76 -4.42
N LEU A 313 -25.09 -3.65 -4.90
CA LEU A 313 -24.33 -2.57 -5.49
C LEU A 313 -24.44 -1.30 -4.65
N SER A 314 -23.32 -0.64 -4.40
CA SER A 314 -23.33 0.70 -3.80
C SER A 314 -23.71 1.73 -4.86
N ALA A 315 -24.84 2.41 -4.66
CA ALA A 315 -25.11 3.68 -5.31
C ALA A 315 -24.68 4.79 -4.35
N ASN A 316 -23.57 5.45 -4.66
CA ASN A 316 -23.01 6.50 -3.81
C ASN A 316 -23.73 7.84 -4.04
N GLY A 317 -23.74 8.70 -3.02
CA GLY A 317 -24.17 10.10 -3.15
C GLY A 317 -23.50 11.03 -2.13
N ASP A 318 -23.44 12.31 -2.46
CA ASP A 318 -22.88 13.32 -1.55
C ASP A 318 -23.67 13.44 -0.23
N ASN A 319 -23.00 13.92 0.82
CA ASN A 319 -23.58 14.06 2.17
C ASN A 319 -24.18 12.75 2.73
N TRP A 320 -23.49 11.63 2.52
CA TRP A 320 -23.91 10.28 2.93
C TRP A 320 -25.21 9.78 2.29
N LYS A 321 -25.74 10.45 1.25
CA LYS A 321 -26.98 10.08 0.55
C LYS A 321 -26.75 8.91 -0.42
N SER A 322 -26.17 7.85 0.11
CA SER A 322 -25.84 6.59 -0.54
C SER A 322 -26.87 5.54 -0.17
N ASN A 323 -27.03 4.50 -0.98
CA ASN A 323 -27.83 3.32 -0.65
C ASN A 323 -27.23 2.08 -1.31
N ILE A 324 -27.47 0.93 -0.70
CA ILE A 324 -27.14 -0.37 -1.28
C ILE A 324 -28.40 -0.91 -1.96
N VAL A 325 -28.26 -1.32 -3.21
CA VAL A 325 -29.35 -1.85 -4.04
C VAL A 325 -29.12 -3.31 -4.38
N LEU A 326 -30.19 -4.10 -4.41
CA LEU A 326 -30.19 -5.46 -4.93
C LEU A 326 -30.61 -5.46 -6.41
N LEU A 327 -29.76 -6.07 -7.24
CA LEU A 327 -30.03 -6.42 -8.62
C LEU A 327 -30.07 -7.94 -8.77
N THR A 328 -31.01 -8.48 -9.56
CA THR A 328 -31.16 -9.93 -9.75
C THR A 328 -31.09 -10.31 -11.23
N GLY A 329 -30.43 -11.43 -11.54
CA GLY A 329 -30.22 -11.93 -12.91
C GLY A 329 -30.28 -13.45 -13.03
N ASP A 330 -30.51 -13.93 -14.25
CA ASP A 330 -30.53 -15.38 -14.60
C ASP A 330 -29.15 -15.94 -15.01
N SER A 331 -28.11 -15.10 -15.05
CA SER A 331 -26.71 -15.50 -15.26
C SER A 331 -25.77 -14.49 -14.59
N VAL A 332 -24.49 -14.83 -14.43
CA VAL A 332 -23.45 -13.93 -13.87
C VAL A 332 -23.40 -12.57 -14.59
N TYR A 333 -23.64 -12.52 -15.90
CA TYR A 333 -23.75 -11.28 -16.68
C TYR A 333 -25.20 -10.91 -17.05
N GLY A 334 -26.15 -11.31 -16.21
CA GLY A 334 -27.53 -10.86 -16.23
C GLY A 334 -28.35 -11.38 -17.43
N PRO A 335 -29.21 -10.55 -18.05
CA PRO A 335 -29.45 -9.15 -17.71
C PRO A 335 -29.96 -8.98 -16.27
N TYR A 336 -29.60 -7.87 -15.63
CA TYR A 336 -29.93 -7.59 -14.23
C TYR A 336 -31.11 -6.63 -14.12
N GLU A 337 -32.09 -7.01 -13.32
CA GLU A 337 -33.26 -6.21 -12.97
C GLU A 337 -33.15 -5.69 -11.53
N TYR A 338 -33.55 -4.44 -11.30
CA TYR A 338 -33.59 -3.84 -9.96
C TYR A 338 -34.70 -4.49 -9.12
N ALA A 339 -34.32 -5.14 -8.02
CA ALA A 339 -35.24 -5.80 -7.09
C ALA A 339 -35.67 -4.87 -5.94
N GLY A 340 -34.76 -4.03 -5.43
CA GLY A 340 -35.04 -3.08 -4.36
C GLY A 340 -33.78 -2.42 -3.80
N SER A 341 -33.97 -1.53 -2.82
CA SER A 341 -32.90 -1.02 -1.96
C SER A 341 -32.92 -1.79 -0.64
N VAL A 342 -31.74 -2.08 -0.10
CA VAL A 342 -31.55 -2.83 1.16
C VAL A 342 -31.43 -1.89 2.36
N VAL A 343 -30.71 -0.77 2.19
CA VAL A 343 -30.50 0.25 3.24
C VAL A 343 -30.17 1.62 2.64
N TYR A 344 -30.60 2.69 3.30
CA TYR A 344 -30.45 4.09 2.87
C TYR A 344 -29.67 4.94 3.88
N GLY A 345 -28.63 5.62 3.44
CA GLY A 345 -27.88 6.62 4.20
C GLY A 345 -28.32 8.06 3.90
N GLY A 346 -27.95 9.00 4.78
CA GLY A 346 -27.99 10.44 4.52
C GLY A 346 -29.39 11.09 4.56
N PHE A 347 -30.42 10.39 5.04
CA PHE A 347 -31.76 10.95 5.16
C PHE A 347 -31.86 12.05 6.23
N ASN A 348 -32.78 13.01 6.02
CA ASN A 348 -33.11 14.08 6.97
C ASN A 348 -34.62 14.25 7.12
N GLU A 349 -35.09 15.34 7.77
CA GLU A 349 -36.52 15.57 8.00
C GLU A 349 -37.37 15.59 6.71
N ASP A 350 -36.82 16.10 5.60
CA ASP A 350 -37.52 16.21 4.31
C ASP A 350 -37.50 14.89 3.51
N THR A 351 -36.47 14.05 3.68
CA THR A 351 -36.25 12.84 2.87
C THR A 351 -36.56 11.52 3.57
N PHE A 352 -36.70 11.50 4.91
CA PHE A 352 -36.99 10.27 5.69
C PHE A 352 -38.16 9.45 5.13
N SER A 353 -39.26 10.12 4.74
CA SER A 353 -40.47 9.49 4.17
C SER A 353 -40.29 8.84 2.78
N GLN A 354 -39.12 8.97 2.17
CA GLN A 354 -38.76 8.39 0.87
C GLN A 354 -37.93 7.09 1.03
N THR A 355 -37.62 6.69 2.27
CA THR A 355 -36.84 5.49 2.62
C THR A 355 -37.72 4.44 3.31
N ASP A 356 -37.19 3.22 3.49
CA ASP A 356 -37.83 2.18 4.30
C ASP A 356 -37.69 2.43 5.82
N ALA A 357 -36.87 3.39 6.26
CA ALA A 357 -36.55 3.61 7.67
C ALA A 357 -37.80 3.86 8.54
N GLY A 358 -38.83 4.52 8.01
CA GLY A 358 -40.10 4.71 8.72
C GLY A 358 -40.86 3.39 8.96
N VAL A 359 -40.73 2.41 8.06
CA VAL A 359 -41.31 1.07 8.20
C VAL A 359 -40.56 0.29 9.28
N VAL A 360 -39.23 0.22 9.16
CA VAL A 360 -38.35 -0.48 10.12
C VAL A 360 -38.52 0.06 11.55
N LEU A 361 -38.56 1.39 11.69
CA LEU A 361 -38.64 2.06 13.00
C LEU A 361 -40.08 2.20 13.52
N GLY A 362 -41.09 1.80 12.74
CA GLY A 362 -42.51 1.90 13.11
C GLY A 362 -43.00 3.33 13.34
N THR A 363 -42.49 4.32 12.59
CA THR A 363 -42.79 5.75 12.78
C THR A 363 -42.82 6.53 11.47
N ASP A 364 -43.83 7.38 11.29
CA ASP A 364 -43.93 8.33 10.16
C ASP A 364 -43.06 9.59 10.36
N THR A 365 -42.43 9.76 11.53
CA THR A 365 -41.60 10.92 11.88
C THR A 365 -40.19 10.47 12.23
N ILE A 366 -39.19 11.14 11.65
CA ILE A 366 -37.77 10.87 11.91
C ILE A 366 -37.44 10.99 13.41
N PRO A 367 -36.80 9.98 14.02
CA PRO A 367 -36.34 10.07 15.40
C PRO A 367 -35.30 11.19 15.63
N GLU A 368 -35.39 11.85 16.79
CA GLU A 368 -34.53 12.99 17.19
C GLU A 368 -33.02 12.69 17.10
N ARG A 369 -32.60 11.43 17.20
CA ARG A 369 -31.19 11.01 17.05
C ARG A 369 -30.63 11.27 15.65
N TYR A 370 -31.40 11.01 14.59
CA TYR A 370 -30.99 11.26 13.21
C TYR A 370 -31.09 12.73 12.82
N VAL A 371 -31.80 13.55 13.60
CA VAL A 371 -31.74 15.01 13.46
C VAL A 371 -30.51 15.55 14.19
N THR A 372 -30.33 15.18 15.47
CA THR A 372 -29.24 15.65 16.34
C THR A 372 -27.85 15.29 15.82
N TYR A 373 -27.71 14.06 15.33
CA TYR A 373 -26.50 13.54 14.69
C TYR A 373 -26.65 13.43 13.17
N GLY A 374 -27.54 14.23 12.58
CA GLY A 374 -27.88 14.19 11.17
C GLY A 374 -26.91 14.88 10.22
N VAL A 375 -27.21 14.75 8.92
CA VAL A 375 -26.49 15.42 7.82
C VAL A 375 -26.55 16.95 7.95
N ASP A 376 -27.72 17.51 8.29
CA ASP A 376 -27.93 18.96 8.43
C ASP A 376 -27.07 19.59 9.55
N ASN A 377 -26.76 18.79 10.59
CA ASN A 377 -25.88 19.17 11.69
C ASN A 377 -24.41 18.81 11.44
N LYS A 378 -24.08 18.19 10.29
CA LYS A 378 -22.75 17.71 9.90
C LYS A 378 -22.13 16.73 10.90
N LYS A 379 -22.96 15.81 11.41
CA LYS A 379 -22.59 14.82 12.43
C LYS A 379 -22.92 13.38 12.05
N TRP A 380 -23.42 13.15 10.84
CA TRP A 380 -23.80 11.81 10.37
C TRP A 380 -22.65 10.82 10.53
N GLY A 381 -21.50 11.14 9.94
CA GLY A 381 -20.30 10.32 10.04
C GLY A 381 -19.66 10.21 11.44
N ASP A 382 -20.17 10.90 12.47
CA ASP A 382 -19.74 10.63 13.85
C ASP A 382 -20.42 9.37 14.41
N MET A 383 -21.60 8.98 13.88
CA MET A 383 -22.52 7.99 14.49
C MET A 383 -23.08 6.93 13.51
N TYR A 384 -23.21 7.24 12.23
CA TYR A 384 -23.97 6.46 11.24
C TYR A 384 -23.12 6.16 10.00
N PRO A 385 -23.36 5.04 9.29
CA PRO A 385 -22.51 4.61 8.18
C PRO A 385 -22.68 5.49 6.94
N ASN A 386 -21.64 5.54 6.09
CA ASN A 386 -21.88 5.73 4.66
C ASN A 386 -22.40 4.39 4.11
N CYS A 387 -23.59 4.38 3.50
CA CYS A 387 -24.25 3.14 3.06
C CYS A 387 -23.70 2.68 1.70
N ILE A 388 -22.47 2.19 1.70
CA ILE A 388 -21.73 1.60 0.58
C ILE A 388 -20.94 0.37 1.06
N ASP A 389 -20.19 -0.27 0.17
CA ASP A 389 -19.29 -1.40 0.41
C ASP A 389 -19.96 -2.63 1.04
N PRO A 390 -21.01 -3.19 0.43
CA PRO A 390 -21.60 -4.45 0.87
C PRO A 390 -20.64 -5.64 0.74
N CYS A 391 -20.69 -6.54 1.71
CA CYS A 391 -20.32 -7.94 1.58
C CYS A 391 -21.49 -8.79 2.08
N VAL A 392 -21.97 -9.71 1.23
CA VAL A 392 -23.12 -10.58 1.47
C VAL A 392 -22.68 -12.04 1.50
N PHE A 393 -23.03 -12.74 2.56
CA PHE A 393 -22.61 -14.12 2.79
C PHE A 393 -23.69 -14.92 3.52
N TYR A 394 -23.73 -16.22 3.25
CA TYR A 394 -24.46 -17.18 4.08
C TYR A 394 -23.58 -17.62 5.25
N ASP A 395 -24.17 -17.69 6.45
CA ASP A 395 -23.52 -18.33 7.58
C ASP A 395 -23.63 -19.88 7.52
N GLN A 396 -22.99 -20.58 8.46
CA GLN A 396 -23.00 -22.05 8.51
C GLN A 396 -24.38 -22.67 8.87
N ASP A 397 -25.33 -21.88 9.36
CA ASP A 397 -26.72 -22.32 9.62
C ASP A 397 -27.65 -22.01 8.41
N GLY A 398 -27.15 -21.25 7.42
CA GLY A 398 -27.84 -20.88 6.19
C GLY A 398 -28.57 -19.53 6.23
N ASN A 399 -28.35 -18.71 7.26
CA ASN A 399 -28.93 -17.36 7.32
C ASN A 399 -28.13 -16.40 6.43
N LEU A 400 -28.80 -15.46 5.77
CA LEU A 400 -28.16 -14.51 4.86
C LEU A 400 -27.83 -13.19 5.57
N TRP A 401 -26.56 -12.77 5.50
CA TRP A 401 -26.06 -11.55 6.16
C TRP A 401 -25.49 -10.56 5.16
N MET A 402 -25.53 -9.27 5.49
CA MET A 402 -24.82 -8.20 4.78
C MET A 402 -24.04 -7.33 5.77
N SER A 403 -22.70 -7.33 5.69
CA SER A 403 -21.87 -6.27 6.29
C SER A 403 -21.68 -5.13 5.29
N TYR A 404 -21.64 -3.88 5.77
CA TYR A 404 -21.49 -2.71 4.91
C TYR A 404 -21.01 -1.48 5.68
N GLY A 405 -20.33 -0.57 5.01
CA GLY A 405 -19.91 0.71 5.57
C GLY A 405 -18.57 1.20 5.05
N SER A 406 -18.41 2.52 5.04
CA SER A 406 -17.12 3.16 4.73
C SER A 406 -16.91 4.37 5.66
N TRP A 407 -15.83 4.29 6.45
CA TRP A 407 -15.41 5.26 7.46
C TRP A 407 -16.58 5.64 8.38
N SER A 408 -16.81 6.93 8.62
CA SER A 408 -18.06 7.43 9.21
C SER A 408 -18.37 6.76 10.56
N GLY A 409 -19.63 6.37 10.80
CA GLY A 409 -20.03 5.58 11.98
C GLY A 409 -19.49 4.15 12.03
N GLY A 410 -18.74 3.68 11.03
CA GLY A 410 -18.14 2.35 10.95
C GLY A 410 -18.88 1.38 10.03
N ILE A 411 -18.53 0.10 10.16
CA ILE A 411 -19.10 -1.04 9.45
C ILE A 411 -20.27 -1.59 10.27
N PHE A 412 -21.45 -1.62 9.66
CA PHE A 412 -22.67 -2.17 10.22
C PHE A 412 -23.01 -3.51 9.54
N MET A 413 -23.91 -4.28 10.16
CA MET A 413 -24.36 -5.55 9.64
C MET A 413 -25.85 -5.77 9.84
N LEU A 414 -26.49 -6.36 8.83
CA LEU A 414 -27.92 -6.66 8.76
C LEU A 414 -28.15 -8.13 8.34
N GLU A 415 -29.17 -8.75 8.91
CA GLU A 415 -29.84 -9.95 8.39
C GLU A 415 -30.68 -9.60 7.15
N LEU A 416 -30.63 -10.46 6.14
CA LEU A 416 -31.40 -10.39 4.89
C LEU A 416 -32.37 -11.57 4.81
N ASP A 417 -33.54 -11.36 4.23
CA ASP A 417 -34.55 -12.39 3.99
C ASP A 417 -34.09 -13.29 2.82
N GLU A 418 -33.89 -14.59 3.07
CA GLU A 418 -33.33 -15.53 2.10
C GLU A 418 -34.24 -15.75 0.87
N GLU A 419 -35.54 -15.55 1.01
CA GLU A 419 -36.53 -15.72 -0.08
C GLU A 419 -36.53 -14.52 -1.05
N THR A 420 -35.95 -13.38 -0.65
CA THR A 420 -35.99 -12.13 -1.42
C THR A 420 -34.63 -11.47 -1.68
N GLY A 421 -33.60 -11.77 -0.88
CA GLY A 421 -32.31 -11.07 -0.86
C GLY A 421 -32.39 -9.62 -0.36
N LEU A 422 -33.56 -9.15 0.07
CA LEU A 422 -33.72 -7.81 0.65
C LEU A 422 -33.54 -7.90 2.17
N ARG A 423 -33.49 -6.74 2.84
CA ARG A 423 -33.49 -6.64 4.30
C ARG A 423 -34.60 -7.50 4.92
N ASP A 424 -34.30 -8.30 5.95
CA ASP A 424 -35.38 -8.90 6.75
C ASP A 424 -36.03 -7.84 7.66
N TYR A 425 -37.32 -7.60 7.43
CA TYR A 425 -38.15 -6.69 8.22
C TYR A 425 -38.76 -7.34 9.48
N ASN A 426 -38.56 -8.66 9.68
CA ASN A 426 -38.93 -9.37 10.90
C ASN A 426 -37.85 -9.27 11.99
N VAL A 427 -36.61 -8.96 11.61
CA VAL A 427 -35.47 -8.75 12.52
C VAL A 427 -35.50 -7.31 13.06
N SER A 428 -35.24 -7.16 14.36
CA SER A 428 -35.26 -5.86 15.05
C SER A 428 -34.00 -5.66 15.88
N TYR A 429 -33.31 -4.54 15.66
CA TYR A 429 -32.10 -4.17 16.38
C TYR A 429 -32.41 -3.17 17.51
N GLU A 430 -31.65 -3.22 18.60
CA GLU A 430 -31.74 -2.23 19.68
C GLU A 430 -30.97 -0.95 19.31
N THR A 431 -31.26 0.18 19.94
CA THR A 431 -30.41 1.38 19.83
C THR A 431 -29.46 1.43 21.02
N GLY A 432 -28.16 1.34 20.76
CA GLY A 432 -27.09 1.32 21.76
C GLY A 432 -25.83 2.05 21.27
N ASN A 433 -24.67 1.73 21.86
CA ASN A 433 -23.39 2.31 21.44
C ASN A 433 -22.89 1.69 20.12
N HIS A 434 -23.06 0.38 19.96
CA HIS A 434 -22.59 -0.43 18.82
C HIS A 434 -23.78 -1.11 18.10
N SER A 435 -24.94 -0.47 18.10
CA SER A 435 -26.15 -0.94 17.38
C SER A 435 -27.13 0.21 17.20
N ASP A 436 -27.81 0.26 16.05
CA ASP A 436 -28.90 1.19 15.78
C ASP A 436 -30.11 0.44 15.19
N ALA A 437 -31.32 0.85 15.61
CA ALA A 437 -32.55 0.16 15.25
C ALA A 437 -32.88 0.17 13.73
N TYR A 438 -32.23 1.01 12.93
CA TYR A 438 -32.30 0.96 11.48
C TYR A 438 -31.02 0.39 10.85
N PHE A 439 -29.84 0.88 11.22
CA PHE A 439 -28.59 0.47 10.56
C PHE A 439 -28.09 -0.93 10.93
N GLY A 440 -28.61 -1.54 12.00
CA GLY A 440 -28.21 -2.87 12.44
C GLY A 440 -27.14 -2.83 13.53
N THR A 441 -26.36 -3.91 13.64
CA THR A 441 -25.27 -4.02 14.62
C THR A 441 -23.98 -3.46 14.03
N LEU A 442 -23.24 -2.65 14.78
CA LEU A 442 -21.89 -2.23 14.42
C LEU A 442 -20.95 -3.42 14.64
N VAL A 443 -20.16 -3.78 13.62
CA VAL A 443 -19.17 -4.88 13.71
C VAL A 443 -17.73 -4.38 13.67
N ALA A 444 -17.48 -3.14 13.20
CA ALA A 444 -16.15 -2.51 13.26
C ALA A 444 -16.19 -0.99 13.06
N GLY A 445 -15.09 -0.30 13.39
CA GLY A 445 -14.94 1.14 13.16
C GLY A 445 -15.70 2.00 14.18
N GLY A 446 -16.16 3.17 13.74
CA GLY A 446 -16.82 4.17 14.60
C GLY A 446 -16.07 5.50 14.64
N ALA A 447 -16.79 6.56 15.01
CA ALA A 447 -16.23 7.90 15.26
C ALA A 447 -15.27 8.44 14.16
N TYR A 448 -15.61 8.19 12.89
CA TYR A 448 -14.90 8.70 11.70
C TYR A 448 -13.45 8.19 11.52
N VAL A 449 -13.07 7.05 12.13
CA VAL A 449 -11.81 6.37 11.77
C VAL A 449 -11.85 5.81 10.34
N SER A 450 -10.69 5.47 9.76
CA SER A 450 -10.69 4.78 8.45
C SER A 450 -11.06 3.31 8.61
N GLY A 451 -11.70 2.75 7.59
CA GLY A 451 -12.22 1.39 7.61
C GLY A 451 -13.34 1.26 6.59
N GLU A 452 -13.10 0.51 5.53
CA GLU A 452 -14.02 0.30 4.41
C GLU A 452 -13.69 -1.01 3.70
N GLY A 453 -14.47 -1.39 2.67
CA GLY A 453 -14.31 -2.67 1.97
C GLY A 453 -14.35 -3.86 2.94
N SER A 454 -15.37 -3.89 3.81
CA SER A 454 -15.53 -4.97 4.78
C SER A 454 -15.90 -6.27 4.08
N TYR A 455 -15.19 -7.35 4.37
CA TYR A 455 -15.51 -8.67 3.83
C TYR A 455 -15.49 -9.72 4.95
N ILE A 456 -16.48 -10.61 4.98
CA ILE A 456 -16.59 -11.67 5.98
C ILE A 456 -16.56 -13.03 5.27
N GLN A 457 -15.60 -13.89 5.64
CA GLN A 457 -15.48 -15.24 5.09
C GLN A 457 -15.24 -16.26 6.21
N HIS A 458 -15.99 -17.35 6.20
CA HIS A 458 -15.73 -18.50 7.07
C HIS A 458 -14.57 -19.34 6.50
N ILE A 459 -13.51 -19.54 7.27
CA ILE A 459 -12.32 -20.32 6.88
C ILE A 459 -11.91 -21.22 8.06
N GLY A 460 -11.86 -22.53 7.85
CA GLY A 460 -11.59 -23.47 8.95
C GLY A 460 -12.68 -23.39 10.03
N ASP A 461 -12.30 -22.97 11.24
CA ASP A 461 -13.17 -22.92 12.42
C ASP A 461 -13.74 -21.52 12.75
N TYR A 462 -13.43 -20.48 11.95
CA TYR A 462 -13.76 -19.08 12.27
C TYR A 462 -14.32 -18.29 11.09
N TYR A 463 -15.14 -17.28 11.39
CA TYR A 463 -15.42 -16.15 10.49
C TYR A 463 -14.30 -15.13 10.62
N TYR A 464 -13.70 -14.71 9.52
CA TYR A 464 -12.72 -13.62 9.49
C TYR A 464 -13.33 -12.38 8.87
N LEU A 465 -13.20 -11.26 9.57
CA LEU A 465 -13.56 -9.93 9.10
C LEU A 465 -12.31 -9.24 8.58
N PHE A 466 -12.27 -9.01 7.27
CA PHE A 466 -11.29 -8.19 6.58
C PHE A 466 -11.79 -6.74 6.50
N ILE A 467 -10.89 -5.77 6.72
CA ILE A 467 -11.19 -4.34 6.61
C ILE A 467 -9.98 -3.62 6.03
N SER A 468 -10.19 -2.68 5.10
CA SER A 468 -9.12 -1.81 4.60
C SER A 468 -9.04 -0.50 5.38
N TYR A 469 -7.89 -0.24 6.01
CA TYR A 469 -7.56 1.04 6.67
C TYR A 469 -6.76 1.94 5.72
N GLY A 470 -6.83 3.26 5.91
CA GLY A 470 -6.16 4.24 5.04
C GLY A 470 -7.06 4.76 3.90
N ASN A 471 -6.50 5.58 3.01
CA ASN A 471 -7.15 5.95 1.75
C ASN A 471 -6.59 5.10 0.60
N LEU A 472 -7.41 4.90 -0.44
CA LEU A 472 -7.13 4.04 -1.59
C LEU A 472 -6.02 4.53 -2.53
N GLU A 473 -5.65 5.81 -2.54
CA GLU A 473 -4.61 6.33 -3.46
C GLU A 473 -3.25 5.67 -3.20
N ALA A 474 -2.35 5.71 -4.19
CA ALA A 474 -1.01 5.10 -4.07
C ALA A 474 -0.23 5.62 -2.85
N ALA A 475 -0.43 6.90 -2.52
CA ALA A 475 0.13 7.57 -1.34
C ALA A 475 -0.90 7.77 -0.19
N GLY A 476 -1.99 7.01 -0.20
CA GLY A 476 -3.14 7.11 0.72
C GLY A 476 -3.04 6.26 1.98
N GLY A 477 -2.17 5.24 1.99
CA GLY A 477 -1.90 4.38 3.15
C GLY A 477 -2.78 3.14 3.26
N TYR A 478 -3.47 2.74 2.18
CA TYR A 478 -4.34 1.56 2.17
C TYR A 478 -3.63 0.28 2.63
N ASN A 479 -4.23 -0.44 3.58
CA ASN A 479 -3.74 -1.72 4.09
C ASN A 479 -4.85 -2.58 4.71
N ILE A 480 -4.75 -3.89 4.53
CA ILE A 480 -5.75 -4.88 4.97
C ILE A 480 -5.49 -5.28 6.44
N ARG A 481 -6.55 -5.23 7.24
CA ARG A 481 -6.63 -5.69 8.63
C ARG A 481 -7.57 -6.88 8.76
N VAL A 482 -7.22 -7.82 9.63
CA VAL A 482 -8.00 -9.03 9.89
C VAL A 482 -8.34 -9.15 11.37
N PHE A 483 -9.61 -9.47 11.63
CA PHE A 483 -10.17 -9.87 12.92
C PHE A 483 -10.89 -11.21 12.73
N ARG A 484 -11.21 -11.94 13.79
CA ARG A 484 -12.00 -13.19 13.72
C ARG A 484 -13.06 -13.30 14.81
N SER A 485 -14.07 -14.14 14.56
CA SER A 485 -15.08 -14.54 15.53
C SER A 485 -15.55 -15.98 15.28
N ASP A 486 -16.16 -16.61 16.29
CA ASP A 486 -16.83 -17.92 16.17
C ASP A 486 -18.29 -17.80 15.69
N ARG A 487 -18.75 -16.58 15.46
CA ARG A 487 -20.11 -16.23 15.00
C ARG A 487 -20.06 -15.27 13.81
N PRO A 488 -21.05 -15.30 12.89
CA PRO A 488 -21.09 -14.37 11.75
C PRO A 488 -21.22 -12.91 12.19
N ASP A 489 -21.91 -12.66 13.31
CA ASP A 489 -22.18 -11.33 13.86
C ASP A 489 -21.21 -10.86 14.95
N GLY A 490 -20.09 -11.56 15.15
CA GLY A 490 -19.10 -11.22 16.17
C GLY A 490 -19.41 -11.79 17.57
N ASP A 491 -18.73 -11.39 18.63
CA ASP A 491 -17.76 -10.29 18.71
C ASP A 491 -16.47 -10.59 17.92
N TYR A 492 -16.10 -9.71 16.99
CA TYR A 492 -14.83 -9.80 16.28
C TYR A 492 -13.69 -9.24 17.14
N VAL A 493 -12.57 -9.98 17.20
CA VAL A 493 -11.34 -9.54 17.89
C VAL A 493 -10.09 -9.87 17.06
N ASP A 494 -8.97 -9.24 17.39
CA ASP A 494 -7.65 -9.59 16.84
C ASP A 494 -6.92 -10.64 17.72
N GLU A 495 -5.67 -10.99 17.41
CA GLU A 495 -4.91 -12.04 18.12
C GLU A 495 -4.65 -11.67 19.59
N LEU A 496 -4.45 -10.38 19.85
CA LEU A 496 -4.28 -9.83 21.20
C LEU A 496 -5.61 -9.60 21.94
N GLY A 497 -6.75 -9.86 21.29
CA GLY A 497 -8.09 -9.71 21.86
C GLY A 497 -8.63 -8.28 21.86
N ASN A 498 -8.05 -7.37 21.05
CA ASN A 498 -8.61 -6.03 20.86
C ASN A 498 -9.85 -6.08 19.95
N THR A 499 -10.84 -5.25 20.25
CA THR A 499 -12.02 -5.07 19.41
C THR A 499 -11.74 -4.10 18.25
N PRO A 500 -12.41 -4.25 17.09
CA PRO A 500 -12.33 -3.30 15.98
C PRO A 500 -13.10 -1.98 16.22
N TYR A 501 -13.75 -1.80 17.37
CA TYR A 501 -14.58 -0.65 17.71
C TYR A 501 -13.80 0.61 18.13
N TYR A 502 -14.27 1.77 17.72
CA TYR A 502 -13.74 3.09 18.09
C TYR A 502 -14.85 4.03 18.58
N ASP A 503 -14.97 4.18 19.91
CA ASP A 503 -15.90 5.14 20.54
C ASP A 503 -15.47 6.61 20.37
N THR A 504 -14.22 6.84 19.96
CA THR A 504 -13.65 8.18 19.70
C THR A 504 -12.65 8.11 18.55
N TYR A 505 -12.60 9.16 17.74
CA TYR A 505 -11.66 9.26 16.61
C TYR A 505 -10.21 8.96 17.01
N SER A 506 -9.58 8.07 16.24
CA SER A 506 -8.15 7.78 16.27
C SER A 506 -7.62 7.66 14.85
N PHE A 507 -6.40 8.15 14.60
CA PHE A 507 -5.75 8.00 13.30
C PHE A 507 -5.17 6.58 13.17
N ASN A 508 -5.91 5.66 12.55
CA ASN A 508 -5.70 4.23 12.74
C ASN A 508 -4.80 3.51 11.71
N TYR A 509 -4.34 4.19 10.64
CA TYR A 509 -3.74 3.55 9.45
C TYR A 509 -2.60 2.57 9.79
N ASN A 510 -1.69 3.00 10.66
CA ASN A 510 -0.48 2.27 11.09
C ASN A 510 -0.60 1.78 12.56
N THR A 511 -1.82 1.60 13.09
CA THR A 511 -1.99 1.09 14.46
C THR A 511 -1.76 -0.41 14.54
N GLY A 512 -1.53 -0.94 15.75
CA GLY A 512 -1.41 -2.38 16.01
C GLY A 512 -2.72 -3.09 16.36
N ILE A 513 -3.88 -2.50 16.01
CA ILE A 513 -5.21 -3.12 16.20
C ILE A 513 -5.63 -3.77 14.87
N GLY A 514 -6.03 -5.04 14.94
CA GLY A 514 -6.27 -5.87 13.76
C GLY A 514 -4.97 -6.36 13.13
N VAL A 515 -4.91 -7.66 12.85
CA VAL A 515 -3.74 -8.31 12.23
C VAL A 515 -3.42 -7.63 10.90
N ARG A 516 -2.20 -7.11 10.74
CA ARG A 516 -1.74 -6.55 9.46
C ARG A 516 -1.34 -7.70 8.54
N LEU A 517 -2.27 -8.15 7.71
CA LEU A 517 -2.08 -9.31 6.82
C LEU A 517 -0.89 -9.10 5.87
N PHE A 518 -0.73 -7.89 5.35
CA PHE A 518 0.49 -7.38 4.73
C PHE A 518 0.44 -5.84 4.64
N GLY A 519 1.59 -5.23 4.33
CA GLY A 519 1.73 -3.81 3.99
C GLY A 519 2.49 -3.63 2.68
N GLY A 520 2.61 -2.39 2.20
CA GLY A 520 3.37 -2.07 0.98
C GLY A 520 4.75 -2.74 0.97
N TYR A 521 5.14 -3.38 -0.13
CA TYR A 521 6.31 -4.28 -0.17
C TYR A 521 6.95 -4.32 -1.56
N LYS A 522 8.21 -4.78 -1.62
CA LYS A 522 8.92 -5.03 -2.88
C LYS A 522 9.99 -6.12 -2.70
N TRP A 523 9.84 -7.25 -3.38
CA TRP A 523 10.92 -8.27 -3.48
C TRP A 523 12.04 -7.79 -4.40
N LYS A 524 13.28 -8.28 -4.25
CA LYS A 524 14.39 -7.84 -5.15
C LYS A 524 14.21 -8.31 -6.60
N THR A 525 13.29 -9.23 -6.86
CA THR A 525 12.86 -9.67 -8.20
C THR A 525 11.82 -8.74 -8.84
N MET A 526 11.24 -7.79 -8.08
CA MET A 526 10.25 -6.84 -8.58
C MET A 526 10.93 -5.53 -9.00
N SER A 527 10.61 -5.03 -10.19
CA SER A 527 11.11 -3.72 -10.66
C SER A 527 10.36 -2.53 -10.05
N ILE A 528 9.12 -2.74 -9.60
CA ILE A 528 8.25 -1.74 -8.98
C ILE A 528 7.59 -2.36 -7.75
N GLY A 529 7.55 -1.64 -6.62
CA GLY A 529 6.92 -2.10 -5.39
C GLY A 529 5.40 -1.99 -5.43
N GLN A 530 4.74 -2.73 -4.55
CA GLN A 530 3.29 -2.74 -4.34
C GLN A 530 2.92 -1.85 -3.16
N VAL A 531 1.91 -1.00 -3.32
CA VAL A 531 1.40 -0.09 -2.28
C VAL A 531 -0.11 0.03 -2.38
N ALA A 532 -0.74 0.49 -1.31
CA ALA A 532 -2.18 0.67 -1.23
C ALA A 532 -2.97 -0.60 -1.63
N GLN A 533 -2.58 -1.73 -1.06
CA GLN A 533 -3.32 -2.99 -1.18
C GLN A 533 -4.58 -2.94 -0.31
N GLY A 534 -5.73 -3.27 -0.89
CA GLY A 534 -6.97 -3.34 -0.12
C GLY A 534 -8.21 -3.56 -0.97
N HIS A 535 -9.36 -3.27 -0.33
CA HIS A 535 -10.71 -3.59 -0.76
C HIS A 535 -10.78 -5.03 -1.30
N ASN A 536 -10.53 -5.98 -0.41
CA ASN A 536 -10.44 -7.38 -0.77
C ASN A 536 -11.78 -8.09 -0.65
N SER A 537 -11.94 -9.12 -1.46
CA SER A 537 -12.81 -10.25 -1.17
C SER A 537 -11.98 -11.49 -0.81
N ALA A 538 -12.64 -12.55 -0.35
CA ALA A 538 -12.01 -13.82 -0.04
C ALA A 538 -12.99 -14.96 -0.32
N PHE A 539 -12.48 -16.17 -0.58
CA PHE A 539 -13.31 -17.37 -0.71
C PHE A 539 -12.54 -18.62 -0.29
N VAL A 540 -13.28 -19.71 -0.06
CA VAL A 540 -12.73 -21.07 0.07
C VAL A 540 -13.17 -21.86 -1.16
N ASP A 541 -12.22 -22.48 -1.85
CA ASP A 541 -12.46 -23.22 -3.07
C ASP A 541 -12.86 -24.69 -2.81
N ASP A 542 -13.31 -25.39 -3.85
CA ASP A 542 -13.75 -26.80 -3.80
C ASP A 542 -12.65 -27.78 -3.32
N ASP A 543 -11.38 -27.40 -3.44
CA ASP A 543 -10.24 -28.18 -2.94
C ASP A 543 -9.87 -27.87 -1.48
N GLY A 544 -10.60 -26.94 -0.84
CA GLY A 544 -10.42 -26.51 0.54
C GLY A 544 -9.42 -25.38 0.74
N LYS A 545 -8.78 -24.86 -0.33
CA LYS A 545 -7.85 -23.73 -0.22
C LYS A 545 -8.63 -22.42 -0.06
N ALA A 546 -8.14 -21.56 0.82
CA ALA A 546 -8.64 -20.19 0.95
C ALA A 546 -7.80 -19.22 0.11
N TYR A 547 -8.45 -18.21 -0.47
CA TYR A 547 -7.81 -17.20 -1.29
C TYR A 547 -8.28 -15.80 -0.89
N ILE A 548 -7.39 -14.81 -1.03
CA ILE A 548 -7.71 -13.38 -0.93
C ILE A 548 -7.53 -12.73 -2.30
N VAL A 549 -8.52 -11.96 -2.74
CA VAL A 549 -8.55 -11.26 -4.03
C VAL A 549 -8.67 -9.76 -3.75
N PHE A 550 -7.72 -8.96 -4.22
CA PHE A 550 -7.63 -7.53 -3.87
C PHE A 550 -7.05 -6.70 -5.00
N HIS A 551 -7.25 -5.38 -4.95
CA HIS A 551 -6.55 -4.47 -5.86
C HIS A 551 -5.29 -3.91 -5.20
N THR A 552 -4.28 -3.58 -6.02
CA THR A 552 -3.03 -2.95 -5.57
C THR A 552 -2.63 -1.83 -6.52
N ARG A 553 -2.00 -0.78 -5.98
CA ARG A 553 -1.28 0.25 -6.73
C ARG A 553 0.22 0.01 -6.62
N THR A 554 1.04 0.90 -7.18
CA THR A 554 2.48 0.68 -7.28
C THR A 554 3.32 1.92 -6.93
N THR A 555 4.58 1.69 -6.58
CA THR A 555 5.55 2.76 -6.25
C THR A 555 5.96 3.63 -7.45
N ASN A 556 5.29 3.51 -8.61
CA ASN A 556 5.58 4.33 -9.79
C ASN A 556 4.99 5.76 -9.72
N GLY A 557 4.17 6.07 -8.71
CA GLY A 557 3.55 7.38 -8.50
C GLY A 557 2.36 7.69 -9.42
N SER A 558 1.75 6.66 -10.01
CA SER A 558 0.47 6.76 -10.72
C SER A 558 -0.62 5.98 -9.97
N GLU A 559 -1.87 6.41 -10.15
CA GLU A 559 -3.05 5.73 -9.61
C GLU A 559 -3.49 4.51 -10.45
N GLY A 560 -2.59 3.97 -11.29
CA GLY A 560 -2.82 2.72 -11.99
C GLY A 560 -2.85 1.55 -11.01
N HIS A 561 -3.93 0.77 -11.05
CA HIS A 561 -4.15 -0.39 -10.20
C HIS A 561 -4.42 -1.65 -11.01
N TYR A 562 -4.20 -2.81 -10.40
CA TYR A 562 -4.54 -4.11 -10.95
C TYR A 562 -4.86 -5.10 -9.83
N VAL A 563 -5.48 -6.22 -10.20
CA VAL A 563 -5.89 -7.27 -9.26
C VAL A 563 -4.73 -8.20 -8.93
N LYS A 564 -4.63 -8.59 -7.66
CA LYS A 564 -3.77 -9.68 -7.17
C LYS A 564 -4.59 -10.69 -6.39
N ILE A 565 -4.15 -11.94 -6.44
CA ILE A 565 -4.72 -13.07 -5.71
C ILE A 565 -3.57 -13.77 -4.98
N HIS A 566 -3.70 -13.97 -3.67
CA HIS A 566 -2.75 -14.72 -2.86
C HIS A 566 -3.51 -15.87 -2.18
N GLN A 567 -2.90 -17.05 -2.03
CA GLN A 567 -3.47 -18.08 -1.17
C GLN A 567 -3.39 -17.62 0.30
N LEU A 568 -4.40 -17.96 1.09
CA LEU A 568 -4.43 -17.82 2.54
C LEU A 568 -4.21 -19.19 3.18
N PHE A 569 -3.41 -19.22 4.24
CA PHE A 569 -3.23 -20.39 5.10
C PHE A 569 -3.64 -20.05 6.54
N VAL A 570 -4.06 -21.07 7.29
CA VAL A 570 -4.38 -20.96 8.71
C VAL A 570 -3.16 -21.45 9.50
N ASN A 571 -2.57 -20.60 10.34
CA ASN A 571 -1.49 -21.01 11.23
C ASN A 571 -2.01 -21.85 12.41
N LYS A 572 -1.10 -22.35 13.25
CA LYS A 572 -1.42 -23.24 14.38
C LYS A 572 -2.40 -22.64 15.40
N GLU A 573 -2.37 -21.32 15.58
CA GLU A 573 -3.24 -20.55 16.49
C GLU A 573 -4.60 -20.19 15.85
N GLY A 574 -4.84 -20.60 14.60
CA GLY A 574 -6.06 -20.34 13.85
C GLY A 574 -6.10 -18.94 13.22
N TRP A 575 -4.96 -18.36 12.88
CA TRP A 575 -4.88 -17.04 12.24
C TRP A 575 -4.46 -17.12 10.78
N LEU A 576 -4.97 -16.19 9.97
CA LEU A 576 -4.66 -16.12 8.55
C LEU A 576 -3.27 -15.55 8.31
N VAL A 577 -2.49 -16.25 7.50
CA VAL A 577 -1.23 -15.79 6.92
C VAL A 577 -1.32 -15.91 5.39
N ALA A 578 -1.05 -14.82 4.68
CA ALA A 578 -1.11 -14.80 3.22
C ALA A 578 0.19 -15.31 2.61
N ALA A 579 0.12 -16.00 1.47
CA ALA A 579 1.27 -16.47 0.71
C ALA A 579 2.20 -15.30 0.29
N PRO A 580 3.53 -15.48 0.28
CA PRO A 580 4.48 -14.41 -0.09
C PRO A 580 4.40 -13.87 -1.53
N TYR A 581 3.79 -14.63 -2.43
CA TYR A 581 3.63 -14.33 -3.85
C TYR A 581 2.17 -14.49 -4.28
N ALA A 582 1.82 -13.96 -5.45
CA ALA A 582 0.55 -14.26 -6.08
C ALA A 582 0.44 -15.78 -6.37
N THR A 583 -0.78 -16.33 -6.26
CA THR A 583 -1.05 -17.76 -6.44
C THR A 583 -0.61 -18.27 -7.80
N ASP A 584 0.02 -19.45 -7.82
CA ASP A 584 0.39 -20.19 -9.03
C ASP A 584 0.15 -21.71 -8.87
N GLY A 585 -0.86 -22.08 -8.09
CA GLY A 585 -1.25 -23.47 -7.85
C GLY A 585 -0.45 -24.16 -6.74
N GLU A 586 0.22 -23.39 -5.88
CA GLU A 586 0.89 -23.87 -4.68
C GLU A 586 -0.07 -24.66 -3.76
N THR A 587 0.49 -25.53 -2.92
CA THR A 587 -0.26 -26.39 -2.00
C THR A 587 0.60 -26.67 -0.77
N LEU A 588 0.02 -26.65 0.43
CA LEU A 588 0.74 -27.05 1.64
C LEU A 588 1.15 -28.53 1.56
N LYS A 589 2.36 -28.81 2.04
CA LYS A 589 2.80 -30.17 2.33
C LYS A 589 2.30 -30.52 3.74
N GLU A 590 1.11 -31.13 3.82
CA GLU A 590 0.40 -31.41 5.07
C GLU A 590 1.23 -32.24 6.08
N ASP A 591 2.14 -33.10 5.62
CA ASP A 591 3.06 -33.88 6.47
C ASP A 591 4.37 -33.14 6.83
N GLY A 592 4.51 -31.87 6.42
CA GLY A 592 5.64 -31.01 6.76
C GLY A 592 6.90 -31.23 5.92
N TYR A 593 7.86 -30.33 6.08
CA TYR A 593 9.19 -30.44 5.45
C TYR A 593 10.26 -30.84 6.49
N GLU A 594 11.31 -31.50 6.04
CA GLU A 594 12.49 -31.76 6.88
C GLU A 594 13.28 -30.46 7.11
N ILE A 595 13.99 -30.34 8.23
CA ILE A 595 14.82 -29.15 8.54
C ILE A 595 15.78 -28.81 7.40
N SER A 596 16.42 -29.82 6.77
CA SER A 596 17.33 -29.63 5.64
C SER A 596 16.64 -29.25 4.32
N GLU A 597 15.32 -29.42 4.20
CA GLU A 597 14.54 -28.94 3.05
C GLU A 597 14.20 -27.44 3.19
N VAL A 598 14.13 -26.92 4.42
CA VAL A 598 13.79 -25.53 4.74
C VAL A 598 15.02 -24.66 5.02
N ALA A 599 16.09 -25.22 5.61
CA ALA A 599 17.32 -24.50 5.88
C ALA A 599 17.93 -23.84 4.61
N GLY A 600 18.58 -22.69 4.78
CA GLY A 600 19.16 -21.92 3.67
C GLY A 600 19.18 -20.41 3.91
N GLU A 601 19.59 -19.66 2.89
CA GLU A 601 19.60 -18.19 2.88
C GLU A 601 18.28 -17.65 2.29
N TYR A 602 17.68 -16.65 2.93
CA TYR A 602 16.35 -16.12 2.61
C TYR A 602 16.36 -14.60 2.45
N GLU A 603 15.60 -14.11 1.46
CA GLU A 603 15.03 -12.77 1.51
C GLU A 603 13.81 -12.78 2.43
N VAL A 604 13.73 -11.84 3.37
CA VAL A 604 12.65 -11.75 4.37
C VAL A 604 12.07 -10.35 4.45
N ILE A 605 10.76 -10.22 4.23
CA ILE A 605 10.00 -9.00 4.40
C ILE A 605 9.21 -9.09 5.70
N VAL A 606 9.46 -8.15 6.62
CA VAL A 606 8.60 -7.90 7.78
C VAL A 606 7.63 -6.80 7.37
N HIS A 607 6.32 -6.99 7.56
CA HIS A 607 5.31 -5.97 7.22
C HIS A 607 5.12 -4.98 8.37
N ASP A 608 6.16 -4.19 8.64
CA ASP A 608 6.22 -3.23 9.74
C ASP A 608 5.01 -2.27 9.75
N LEU A 609 4.55 -1.87 10.93
CA LEU A 609 3.43 -0.93 11.08
C LEU A 609 3.76 0.46 10.53
N GLU A 610 4.94 0.98 10.87
CA GLU A 610 5.39 2.33 10.50
C GLU A 610 6.02 2.37 9.10
N VAL A 611 5.18 2.59 8.08
CA VAL A 611 5.61 2.86 6.70
C VAL A 611 5.23 4.29 6.30
N ASP A 612 6.15 5.05 5.70
CA ASP A 612 5.88 6.39 5.16
C ASP A 612 5.19 6.31 3.78
N TYR A 613 3.94 5.85 3.81
CA TYR A 613 3.09 5.66 2.64
C TYR A 613 2.93 6.95 1.81
N LYS A 614 3.07 8.14 2.40
CA LYS A 614 2.95 9.43 1.69
C LYS A 614 4.07 9.66 0.68
N ASN A 615 5.23 9.06 0.92
CA ASN A 615 6.38 9.08 0.04
C ASN A 615 6.52 7.77 -0.77
N LEU A 616 5.47 6.95 -0.82
CA LEU A 616 5.44 5.62 -1.48
C LEU A 616 6.50 4.66 -0.93
N ASP A 617 6.84 4.77 0.36
CA ASP A 617 7.77 3.85 1.00
C ASP A 617 7.12 2.46 1.19
N TYR A 618 7.97 1.45 1.37
CA TYR A 618 7.57 0.04 1.37
C TYR A 618 8.55 -0.80 2.21
N ASN A 619 8.03 -1.92 2.72
CA ASN A 619 8.81 -2.92 3.43
C ASN A 619 9.82 -3.59 2.48
N LYS A 620 11.09 -3.62 2.90
CA LYS A 620 12.24 -4.06 2.09
C LYS A 620 12.75 -5.43 2.56
N PRO A 621 13.27 -6.28 1.66
CA PRO A 621 13.79 -7.58 2.05
C PRO A 621 15.10 -7.45 2.82
N LYS A 622 15.13 -8.05 4.01
CA LYS A 622 16.32 -8.34 4.81
C LYS A 622 16.89 -9.71 4.41
N THR A 623 18.17 -9.95 4.65
CA THR A 623 18.85 -11.22 4.36
C THR A 623 19.10 -12.00 5.64
N ILE A 624 18.59 -13.23 5.72
CA ILE A 624 18.86 -14.14 6.86
C ILE A 624 19.31 -15.52 6.39
N THR A 625 19.94 -16.28 7.27
CA THR A 625 20.17 -17.71 7.11
C THR A 625 19.41 -18.46 8.19
N LEU A 626 18.55 -19.40 7.77
CA LEU A 626 17.96 -20.42 8.61
C LEU A 626 18.92 -21.60 8.70
N ASN A 627 19.65 -21.72 9.82
CA ASN A 627 20.66 -22.77 10.01
C ASN A 627 20.01 -24.09 10.47
N GLU A 628 20.57 -25.24 10.08
CA GLU A 628 20.04 -26.58 10.46
C GLU A 628 20.02 -26.85 11.99
N ASP A 629 20.75 -26.06 12.79
CA ASP A 629 20.73 -26.17 14.25
C ASP A 629 19.60 -25.38 14.93
N GLY A 630 18.72 -24.75 14.12
CA GLY A 630 17.60 -23.93 14.58
C GLY A 630 17.97 -22.48 14.88
N SER A 631 19.19 -22.01 14.58
CA SER A 631 19.56 -20.60 14.72
C SER A 631 19.25 -19.77 13.47
N ILE A 632 18.90 -18.50 13.66
CA ILE A 632 18.79 -17.48 12.62
C ILE A 632 19.97 -16.52 12.74
N THR A 633 20.63 -16.23 11.63
CA THR A 633 21.76 -15.29 11.52
C THR A 633 21.63 -14.38 10.30
N GLY A 634 22.21 -13.18 10.32
CA GLY A 634 22.18 -12.23 9.19
C GLY A 634 21.72 -10.85 9.66
N ASP A 635 20.85 -10.21 8.86
CA ASP A 635 20.21 -8.92 9.21
C ASP A 635 19.23 -9.06 10.38
N LEU A 636 18.83 -10.28 10.72
CA LEU A 636 18.09 -10.65 11.93
C LEU A 636 18.81 -11.80 12.62
N GLU A 637 18.83 -11.80 13.95
CA GLU A 637 19.38 -12.87 14.78
C GLU A 637 18.27 -13.47 15.65
N GLY A 638 18.27 -14.79 15.83
CA GLY A 638 17.14 -15.46 16.46
C GLY A 638 17.18 -17.00 16.41
N THR A 639 16.01 -17.61 16.48
CA THR A 639 15.82 -19.08 16.35
C THR A 639 14.61 -19.42 15.50
N TRP A 640 14.59 -20.61 14.89
CA TRP A 640 13.46 -21.15 14.15
C TRP A 640 13.29 -22.65 14.42
N SER A 641 12.08 -23.17 14.22
CA SER A 641 11.78 -24.60 14.32
C SER A 641 10.57 -25.00 13.47
N LEU A 642 10.46 -26.29 13.15
CA LEU A 642 9.32 -26.90 12.47
C LEU A 642 8.59 -27.84 13.43
N GLU A 643 7.27 -27.98 13.28
CA GLU A 643 6.49 -28.95 14.02
C GLU A 643 6.36 -30.28 13.26
N ASP A 644 6.91 -31.35 13.85
CA ASP A 644 7.00 -32.70 13.28
C ASP A 644 5.64 -33.21 12.76
N GLY A 645 5.59 -33.54 11.46
CA GLY A 645 4.39 -34.04 10.79
C GLY A 645 3.34 -32.97 10.44
N SER A 646 3.73 -31.70 10.29
CA SER A 646 2.84 -30.59 9.91
C SER A 646 3.58 -29.51 9.10
N PRO A 647 2.89 -28.63 8.34
CA PRO A 647 3.53 -27.54 7.59
C PRO A 647 4.00 -26.37 8.48
N TYR A 648 3.77 -26.42 9.80
CA TYR A 648 3.96 -25.28 10.69
C TYR A 648 5.42 -24.95 10.98
N ILE A 649 5.72 -23.66 10.98
CA ILE A 649 7.01 -23.06 11.35
C ILE A 649 6.80 -22.04 12.47
N GLU A 650 7.71 -22.03 13.44
CA GLU A 650 7.83 -20.98 14.45
C GLU A 650 9.20 -20.30 14.32
N LEU A 651 9.23 -18.97 14.29
CA LEU A 651 10.45 -18.15 14.26
C LEU A 651 10.44 -17.17 15.44
N SER A 652 11.61 -16.86 16.01
CA SER A 652 11.73 -15.88 17.09
C SER A 652 12.90 -14.94 16.82
N PHE A 653 12.60 -13.66 16.65
CA PHE A 653 13.54 -12.55 16.47
C PHE A 653 12.83 -11.22 16.79
N ASN A 654 13.57 -10.11 16.98
CA ASN A 654 13.01 -8.79 17.34
C ASN A 654 12.10 -8.79 18.59
N GLU A 655 12.40 -9.64 19.58
CA GLU A 655 11.61 -9.83 20.81
C GLU A 655 10.18 -10.39 20.62
N ASP A 656 9.81 -10.84 19.41
CA ASP A 656 8.51 -11.48 19.09
C ASP A 656 8.71 -12.95 18.67
N THR A 657 7.61 -13.72 18.64
CA THR A 657 7.53 -15.09 18.12
C THR A 657 6.47 -15.17 17.03
N TYR A 658 6.89 -15.56 15.83
CA TYR A 658 6.07 -15.63 14.63
C TYR A 658 5.63 -17.09 14.38
N SER A 659 4.33 -17.34 14.26
CA SER A 659 3.77 -18.66 13.92
C SER A 659 3.13 -18.65 12.54
N GLY A 660 3.44 -19.66 11.73
CA GLY A 660 3.10 -19.67 10.32
C GLY A 660 3.23 -21.04 9.66
N VAL A 661 3.34 -21.03 8.33
CA VAL A 661 3.49 -22.22 7.49
C VAL A 661 4.69 -22.10 6.54
N THR A 662 5.20 -23.25 6.12
CA THR A 662 6.16 -23.41 5.02
C THR A 662 5.47 -23.96 3.77
N VAL A 663 5.83 -23.42 2.60
CA VAL A 663 5.21 -23.82 1.32
C VAL A 663 6.19 -23.64 0.15
N SER A 664 6.16 -24.54 -0.83
CA SER A 664 6.89 -24.38 -2.08
C SER A 664 6.09 -23.51 -3.05
N MET A 665 6.71 -22.50 -3.64
CA MET A 665 6.06 -21.58 -4.60
C MET A 665 6.99 -21.26 -5.77
N ASN A 666 6.41 -20.96 -6.93
CA ASN A 666 7.14 -20.25 -7.98
C ASN A 666 7.37 -18.80 -7.54
N ILE A 667 8.57 -18.26 -7.74
CA ILE A 667 8.83 -16.84 -7.49
C ILE A 667 8.02 -16.00 -8.48
N GLU A 668 7.25 -15.03 -7.97
CA GLU A 668 6.34 -14.21 -8.78
C GLU A 668 7.02 -13.62 -10.02
N GLY A 669 6.41 -13.83 -11.19
CA GLY A 669 6.99 -13.45 -12.47
C GLY A 669 7.91 -14.51 -13.11
N SER A 670 7.99 -15.72 -12.53
CA SER A 670 8.82 -16.81 -13.03
C SER A 670 8.18 -18.21 -12.88
N SER A 671 8.84 -19.22 -13.45
CA SER A 671 8.65 -20.64 -13.15
C SER A 671 9.77 -21.24 -12.28
N VAL A 672 10.50 -20.39 -11.55
CA VAL A 672 11.55 -20.83 -10.63
C VAL A 672 10.92 -21.14 -9.28
N GLU A 673 10.85 -22.42 -8.95
CA GLU A 673 10.35 -22.90 -7.66
C GLU A 673 11.36 -22.58 -6.52
N THR A 674 10.86 -22.10 -5.39
CA THR A 674 11.64 -21.91 -4.16
C THR A 674 10.81 -22.23 -2.91
N MET A 675 11.52 -22.46 -1.79
CA MET A 675 10.89 -22.60 -0.48
C MET A 675 10.51 -21.23 0.04
N THR A 676 9.28 -21.08 0.53
CA THR A 676 8.81 -19.86 1.19
C THR A 676 8.24 -20.17 2.57
N PHE A 677 8.12 -19.13 3.39
CA PHE A 677 7.34 -19.18 4.63
C PHE A 677 6.53 -17.90 4.80
N THR A 678 5.43 -18.01 5.53
CA THR A 678 4.60 -16.88 5.93
C THR A 678 4.09 -17.10 7.35
N ALA A 679 4.28 -16.11 8.24
CA ALA A 679 4.02 -16.23 9.67
C ALA A 679 3.52 -14.92 10.28
N LEU A 680 2.79 -15.00 11.38
CA LEU A 680 2.21 -13.89 12.14
C LEU A 680 2.89 -13.76 13.50
N GLY A 681 3.37 -12.56 13.84
CA GLY A 681 3.98 -12.23 15.13
C GLY A 681 2.94 -12.13 16.25
N LYS A 682 3.08 -12.98 17.27
CA LYS A 682 2.11 -13.17 18.36
C LYS A 682 1.96 -11.94 19.26
N ASP A 683 3.02 -11.14 19.42
CA ASP A 683 3.01 -9.92 20.24
C ASP A 683 2.84 -8.64 19.41
N SER A 684 3.25 -8.62 18.13
CA SER A 684 3.20 -7.43 17.26
C SER A 684 2.00 -7.35 16.31
N GLN A 685 1.36 -8.49 16.01
CA GLN A 685 0.29 -8.64 15.01
C GLN A 685 0.67 -8.23 13.57
N ILE A 686 1.97 -8.26 13.23
CA ILE A 686 2.46 -8.09 11.86
C ILE A 686 2.87 -9.41 11.25
N THR A 687 2.71 -9.55 9.94
CA THR A 687 3.19 -10.71 9.20
C THR A 687 4.64 -10.57 8.78
N VAL A 688 5.31 -11.72 8.65
CA VAL A 688 6.62 -11.88 8.03
C VAL A 688 6.52 -12.88 6.89
N TRP A 689 7.12 -12.53 5.75
CA TRP A 689 7.29 -13.39 4.59
C TRP A 689 8.75 -13.72 4.38
N GLY A 690 9.07 -14.97 4.05
CA GLY A 690 10.40 -15.39 3.64
C GLY A 690 10.36 -16.10 2.29
N SER A 691 11.34 -15.85 1.45
CA SER A 691 11.58 -16.57 0.20
C SER A 691 13.05 -16.97 0.10
N ARG A 692 13.32 -18.27 -0.08
CA ARG A 692 14.69 -18.78 -0.12
C ARG A 692 15.38 -18.27 -1.38
N MET A 693 16.59 -17.76 -1.21
CA MET A 693 17.43 -17.36 -2.34
C MET A 693 17.77 -18.60 -3.17
N VAL A 694 17.52 -18.49 -4.47
CA VAL A 694 18.01 -19.44 -5.47
C VAL A 694 19.41 -19.02 -5.93
N GLU A 695 20.31 -19.98 -6.12
CA GLU A 695 21.65 -19.75 -6.66
C GLU A 695 21.57 -19.38 -8.16
N ASP A 696 22.43 -18.44 -8.60
CA ASP A 696 22.56 -17.95 -10.00
C ASP A 696 23.15 -18.99 -10.99
#